data_AF-A0A9D6N093-F1
#
_entry.id   AF-A0A9D6N093-F1
#
_cell.length_a   1.000
_cell.length_b   1.000
_cell.length_c   1.000
_cell.angle_alpha   90.00
_cell.angle_beta   90.00
_cell.angle_gamma   90.00
#
_symmetry.space_group_name_H-M   'P 1'
#
loop_
_entity.id
_entity.type
_entity.pdbx_description
1 polymer ?
#
loop_
_entity_poly.entity_id
_entity_poly.type
_entity_poly.pdbx_seq_one_letter_code
_entity_poly.pdbx_strand_id
1 'polypeptide(L)'
;MKHQKALFAFLVLSLLPLAGSPKVQAQSGLVISEFMANNVATIKDDFGQFPDWIEIYNGSAATVNLEGYYLTDNLGLPTQWRFPATNIFVGQHLLVWASGRDRKVPGLPLHTNFKLSNNGEQVGLVKPDGTTVVHSYTFGLQLPDRSFGLGVNVLSSTNFLPLGAAARYYVPTNNALSNKWWQIGFDDSAWIAAQTGVGFDRAANSLLTPFIKSDSGLAMTNSTTKRTSLFIRVPFNISDLGQVPNVNMDIRWDDGFIAYINGVEFSRKGFSAASSPSSSSAANLNRTNDQVVIPDSLFSGLISQNLRVGPNVLAIQGMNNTGANADFLIAPELVSRAIEYNLSDERYFANPTPSSANASGFAGQADEVVFSTNSTTFLNNFELTLNVPTATPLGEIRYTIDGKAPATNSPLYASPLKITNSVPIRARAFEPGFLPGPVHSETYIKLGPTMVNASSDVPLILVHSFGGGSFSQDTLKSAVIFIHNPVHGRASFTNAPDQIFRAGLKIRGSSTAGNPKYNWAVHCWDEDNAPTNIPILGMPADNEWVFHAPFGFDPSLFHNPLASDMSNEIGRYASRYRFAEVYLNENLATSTNATVSTKNYFGVYNIIERITVDPQRVNIAKLTDADVNPPEVTGGYLMSIDRPVASDPPFSAGGQSINYLEPKYAEITLPQRDPQEQYLTKYLNSFGAALSSKSWTNPVTGYLPFIDRGAWIDHIIINVISFNVDALRLSAYFYKDRNGPIVFGPIWDFDRAFGSTDGRDANPLVWSDGGGTDFFNYPWWDRMFADPAFFQAFIDRYQELREGLYSTPNFFALMDR
;
A
#
# COMPACT_ATOMS: atom_id res chain seq x y z
N MET A 1 -42.62 -16.35 93.47
CA MET A 1 -41.53 -16.22 92.49
C MET A 1 -42.14 -16.07 91.10
N LYS A 2 -41.57 -15.16 90.30
CA LYS A 2 -42.24 -14.32 89.28
C LYS A 2 -42.73 -15.06 88.01
N HIS A 3 -44.02 -14.83 87.71
CA HIS A 3 -44.69 -14.47 86.44
C HIS A 3 -44.14 -14.79 85.03
N GLN A 4 -45.08 -15.33 84.22
CA GLN A 4 -45.55 -14.89 82.88
C GLN A 4 -44.91 -15.40 81.56
N LYS A 5 -45.83 -15.92 80.68
CA LYS A 5 -46.05 -15.64 79.22
C LYS A 5 -44.93 -16.02 78.22
N ALA A 6 -45.13 -16.33 76.93
CA ALA A 6 -46.28 -16.56 76.03
C ALA A 6 -45.75 -17.14 74.68
N LEU A 7 -46.67 -17.75 73.92
CA LEU A 7 -46.79 -17.93 72.45
C LEU A 7 -45.63 -17.51 71.51
N PHE A 8 -45.31 -18.38 70.52
CA PHE A 8 -44.90 -17.93 69.17
C PHE A 8 -45.39 -18.89 68.07
N ALA A 9 -45.92 -18.31 67.00
CA ALA A 9 -46.54 -18.94 65.84
C ALA A 9 -45.51 -19.46 64.82
N PHE A 10 -45.83 -20.58 64.16
CA PHE A 10 -45.13 -21.06 62.97
C PHE A 10 -45.72 -20.38 61.72
N LEU A 11 -44.93 -19.52 61.07
CA LEU A 11 -45.22 -18.97 59.74
C LEU A 11 -44.44 -19.78 58.70
N VAL A 12 -45.17 -20.41 57.78
CA VAL A 12 -44.63 -21.11 56.61
C VAL A 12 -44.08 -20.07 55.64
N LEU A 13 -42.77 -20.10 55.37
CA LEU A 13 -42.15 -19.30 54.31
C LEU A 13 -42.02 -20.15 53.04
N SER A 14 -42.88 -19.88 52.06
CA SER A 14 -42.79 -20.38 50.70
C SER A 14 -41.56 -19.80 50.00
N LEU A 15 -40.59 -20.65 49.66
CA LEU A 15 -39.52 -20.33 48.71
C LEU A 15 -40.10 -20.31 47.29
N LEU A 16 -40.37 -19.10 46.78
CA LEU A 16 -40.50 -18.86 45.35
C LEU A 16 -39.10 -18.90 44.73
N PRO A 17 -38.86 -19.67 43.65
CA PRO A 17 -37.63 -19.51 42.88
C PRO A 17 -37.67 -18.13 42.21
N LEU A 18 -36.61 -17.33 42.36
CA LEU A 18 -36.39 -16.19 41.50
C LEU A 18 -36.35 -16.70 40.06
N ALA A 19 -37.36 -16.37 39.27
CA ALA A 19 -37.32 -16.51 37.83
C ALA A 19 -36.18 -15.61 37.33
N GLY A 20 -35.06 -16.22 36.93
CA GLY A 20 -34.06 -15.53 36.13
C GLY A 20 -34.71 -15.05 34.85
N SER A 21 -34.44 -13.80 34.47
CA SER A 21 -34.84 -13.24 33.18
C SER A 21 -34.51 -14.25 32.07
N PRO A 22 -35.40 -14.49 31.09
CA PRO A 22 -35.08 -15.40 29.99
C PRO A 22 -33.81 -14.90 29.31
N LYS A 23 -32.73 -15.70 29.38
CA LYS A 23 -31.55 -15.48 28.54
C LYS A 23 -32.04 -15.68 27.11
N VAL A 24 -32.30 -14.59 26.39
CA VAL A 24 -32.50 -14.62 24.95
C VAL A 24 -31.27 -15.32 24.37
N GLN A 25 -31.48 -16.47 23.75
CA GLN A 25 -30.40 -17.32 23.29
C GLN A 25 -29.68 -16.61 22.15
N ALA A 26 -28.50 -16.07 22.44
CA ALA A 26 -27.54 -15.66 21.43
C ALA A 26 -27.27 -16.85 20.49
N GLN A 27 -27.22 -16.57 19.20
CA GLN A 27 -26.79 -17.41 18.08
C GLN A 27 -26.25 -18.82 18.40
N SER A 28 -26.85 -19.87 17.83
CA SER A 28 -26.38 -21.24 18.05
C SER A 28 -25.13 -21.59 17.21
N GLY A 29 -23.94 -21.56 17.81
CA GLY A 29 -22.74 -22.19 17.23
C GLY A 29 -21.70 -21.22 16.66
N LEU A 30 -20.81 -21.77 15.82
CA LEU A 30 -19.80 -20.99 15.09
C LEU A 30 -20.37 -20.50 13.77
N VAL A 31 -19.99 -19.30 13.36
CA VAL A 31 -20.24 -18.80 11.99
C VAL A 31 -19.03 -18.08 11.46
N ILE A 32 -18.90 -18.03 10.14
CA ILE A 32 -18.04 -17.03 9.49
C ILE A 32 -18.81 -15.70 9.50
N SER A 33 -18.42 -14.77 10.36
CA SER A 33 -19.12 -13.49 10.54
C SER A 33 -18.85 -12.50 9.41
N GLU A 34 -17.60 -12.43 8.97
CA GLU A 34 -17.12 -11.48 7.99
C GLU A 34 -15.85 -12.03 7.31
N PHE A 35 -15.60 -11.66 6.06
CA PHE A 35 -14.33 -11.90 5.38
C PHE A 35 -14.03 -10.78 4.39
N MET A 36 -12.77 -10.66 3.99
CA MET A 36 -12.33 -9.73 2.94
C MET A 36 -11.37 -10.46 2.02
N ALA A 37 -11.71 -10.52 0.73
CA ALA A 37 -10.90 -11.17 -0.31
C ALA A 37 -10.08 -10.19 -1.17
N ASN A 38 -10.01 -8.92 -0.77
CA ASN A 38 -9.24 -7.89 -1.46
C ASN A 38 -8.79 -6.80 -0.47
N ASN A 39 -7.90 -7.16 0.45
CA ASN A 39 -7.37 -6.25 1.46
C ASN A 39 -6.18 -5.46 0.90
N VAL A 40 -6.33 -4.16 0.68
CA VAL A 40 -5.26 -3.31 0.12
C VAL A 40 -4.69 -2.37 1.18
N ALA A 41 -5.53 -1.91 2.10
CA ALA A 41 -5.17 -0.95 3.13
C ALA A 41 -5.89 -1.12 4.49
N THR A 42 -6.86 -2.04 4.61
CA THR A 42 -7.75 -2.12 5.79
C THR A 42 -7.02 -2.53 7.07
N ILE A 43 -6.45 -3.74 7.10
CA ILE A 43 -5.70 -4.25 8.26
C ILE A 43 -4.45 -4.99 7.82
N LYS A 44 -3.36 -4.82 8.55
CA LYS A 44 -2.11 -5.55 8.30
C LYS A 44 -2.04 -6.83 9.12
N ASP A 45 -1.43 -7.86 8.54
CA ASP A 45 -0.96 -9.01 9.31
C ASP A 45 0.28 -8.66 10.16
N ASP A 46 0.74 -9.62 10.94
CA ASP A 46 1.95 -9.50 11.75
C ASP A 46 3.25 -9.51 10.94
N PHE A 47 3.17 -9.55 9.61
CA PHE A 47 4.27 -9.34 8.65
C PHE A 47 4.15 -7.98 7.93
N GLY A 48 3.28 -7.09 8.41
CA GLY A 48 3.07 -5.77 7.84
C GLY A 48 2.42 -5.76 6.46
N GLN A 49 1.92 -6.90 5.98
CA GLN A 49 1.24 -7.06 4.68
C GLN A 49 -0.26 -6.93 4.83
N PHE A 50 -0.99 -6.77 3.72
CA PHE A 50 -2.46 -6.75 3.70
C PHE A 50 -3.02 -8.03 3.07
N PRO A 51 -2.92 -9.21 3.72
CA PRO A 51 -3.55 -10.41 3.18
C PRO A 51 -5.07 -10.36 3.39
N ASP A 52 -5.76 -11.17 2.59
CA ASP A 52 -7.17 -11.49 2.81
C ASP A 52 -7.37 -12.09 4.20
N TRP A 53 -8.59 -12.03 4.73
CA TRP A 53 -8.89 -12.54 6.05
C TRP A 53 -10.31 -13.09 6.16
N ILE A 54 -10.47 -14.04 7.06
CA ILE A 54 -11.72 -14.72 7.39
C ILE A 54 -11.92 -14.59 8.89
N GLU A 55 -13.10 -14.16 9.31
CA GLU A 55 -13.46 -14.02 10.71
C GLU A 55 -14.51 -15.05 11.13
N ILE A 56 -14.27 -15.70 12.27
CA ILE A 56 -15.19 -16.68 12.85
C ILE A 56 -15.70 -16.18 14.19
N TYR A 57 -17.02 -16.09 14.34
CA TYR A 57 -17.69 -15.76 15.59
C TYR A 57 -18.19 -17.01 16.31
N ASN A 58 -18.02 -17.08 17.63
CA ASN A 58 -18.65 -18.09 18.49
C ASN A 58 -19.86 -17.52 19.23
N GLY A 59 -21.06 -17.80 18.72
CA GLY A 59 -22.32 -17.46 19.39
C GLY A 59 -22.78 -18.47 20.45
N SER A 60 -22.16 -19.65 20.50
CA SER A 60 -22.64 -20.75 21.35
C SER A 60 -22.57 -20.45 22.85
N ALA A 61 -23.26 -21.25 23.67
CA ALA A 61 -23.30 -21.07 25.12
C ALA A 61 -21.98 -21.41 25.86
N ALA A 62 -20.95 -21.90 25.15
CA ALA A 62 -19.67 -22.29 25.74
C ALA A 62 -18.49 -21.97 24.81
N THR A 63 -17.28 -21.94 25.37
CA THR A 63 -16.05 -21.86 24.57
C THR A 63 -15.98 -23.05 23.61
N VAL A 64 -15.64 -22.80 22.34
CA VAL A 64 -15.43 -23.85 21.33
C VAL A 64 -13.95 -23.96 21.01
N ASN A 65 -13.43 -25.19 21.04
CA ASN A 65 -12.09 -25.50 20.55
C ASN A 65 -12.18 -25.95 19.09
N LEU A 66 -11.42 -25.29 18.21
CA LEU A 66 -11.39 -25.55 16.78
C LEU A 66 -10.45 -26.69 16.37
N GLU A 67 -9.85 -27.42 17.31
CA GLU A 67 -8.95 -28.53 16.98
C GLU A 67 -9.61 -29.50 15.99
N GLY A 68 -8.99 -29.62 14.81
CA GLY A 68 -9.46 -30.51 13.76
C GLY A 68 -10.59 -29.98 12.89
N TYR A 69 -11.16 -28.81 13.15
CA TYR A 69 -12.01 -28.11 12.18
C TYR A 69 -11.20 -27.74 10.93
N TYR A 70 -11.89 -27.41 9.84
CA TYR A 70 -11.25 -27.00 8.59
C TYR A 70 -11.79 -25.65 8.07
N LEU A 71 -10.92 -24.86 7.44
CA LEU A 71 -11.30 -23.80 6.50
C LEU A 71 -11.00 -24.25 5.08
N THR A 72 -11.79 -23.75 4.14
CA THR A 72 -11.59 -23.96 2.71
C THR A 72 -12.10 -22.79 1.88
N ASP A 73 -11.47 -22.52 0.73
CA ASP A 73 -11.95 -21.65 -0.35
C ASP A 73 -12.75 -22.41 -1.44
N ASN A 74 -12.91 -23.73 -1.26
CA ASN A 74 -13.54 -24.63 -2.21
C ASN A 74 -14.30 -25.73 -1.47
N LEU A 75 -15.63 -25.66 -1.45
CA LEU A 75 -16.47 -26.65 -0.76
C LEU A 75 -16.37 -28.07 -1.36
N GLY A 76 -15.81 -28.22 -2.56
CA GLY A 76 -15.43 -29.51 -3.14
C GLY A 76 -14.16 -30.13 -2.52
N LEU A 77 -13.38 -29.34 -1.76
CA LEU A 77 -12.17 -29.74 -1.02
C LEU A 77 -12.31 -29.38 0.49
N PRO A 78 -13.29 -29.94 1.20
CA PRO A 78 -13.71 -29.47 2.53
C PRO A 78 -12.64 -29.56 3.64
N THR A 79 -11.52 -30.26 3.40
CA THR A 79 -10.43 -30.45 4.37
C THR A 79 -9.13 -29.71 3.99
N GLN A 80 -9.23 -28.61 3.24
CA GLN A 80 -8.08 -27.89 2.67
C GLN A 80 -7.10 -27.34 3.72
N TRP A 81 -7.60 -26.71 4.78
CA TRP A 81 -6.77 -26.18 5.87
C TRP A 81 -7.30 -26.57 7.24
N ARG A 82 -6.55 -27.37 7.99
CA ARG A 82 -6.94 -27.87 9.32
C ARG A 82 -6.49 -26.92 10.43
N PHE A 83 -7.41 -26.55 11.32
CA PHE A 83 -7.12 -25.75 12.49
C PHE A 83 -6.23 -26.50 13.51
N PRO A 84 -5.25 -25.82 14.12
CA PRO A 84 -4.64 -26.29 15.36
C PRO A 84 -5.60 -26.10 16.55
N ALA A 85 -5.27 -26.64 17.72
CA ALA A 85 -6.03 -26.38 18.94
C ALA A 85 -6.11 -24.86 19.22
N THR A 86 -7.31 -24.30 19.09
CA THR A 86 -7.57 -22.85 19.18
C THR A 86 -8.94 -22.65 19.80
N ASN A 87 -9.02 -21.89 20.89
CA ASN A 87 -10.28 -21.64 21.58
C ASN A 87 -10.87 -20.31 21.15
N ILE A 88 -12.17 -20.31 20.81
CA ILE A 88 -12.97 -19.09 20.70
C ILE A 88 -13.92 -19.05 21.89
N PHE A 89 -13.76 -18.06 22.77
CA PHE A 89 -14.66 -17.88 23.91
C PHE A 89 -16.06 -17.45 23.45
N VAL A 90 -17.05 -17.62 24.32
CA VAL A 90 -18.44 -17.21 24.06
C VAL A 90 -18.49 -15.72 23.70
N GLY A 91 -19.13 -15.41 22.57
CA GLY A 91 -19.28 -14.04 22.09
C GLY A 91 -17.99 -13.38 21.63
N GLN A 92 -16.98 -14.16 21.24
CA GLN A 92 -15.73 -13.65 20.67
C GLN A 92 -15.56 -14.05 19.21
N HIS A 93 -14.66 -13.33 18.54
CA HIS A 93 -14.26 -13.55 17.16
C HIS A 93 -12.83 -14.08 17.08
N LEU A 94 -12.53 -14.82 16.03
CA LEU A 94 -11.20 -15.23 15.64
C LEU A 94 -10.94 -14.77 14.21
N LEU A 95 -9.92 -13.94 14.03
CA LEU A 95 -9.42 -13.57 12.71
C LEU A 95 -8.39 -14.61 12.25
N VAL A 96 -8.55 -15.08 11.01
CA VAL A 96 -7.60 -15.97 10.33
C VAL A 96 -7.19 -15.33 9.01
N TRP A 97 -5.90 -15.15 8.79
CA TRP A 97 -5.37 -14.58 7.55
C TRP A 97 -5.42 -15.61 6.42
N ALA A 98 -6.11 -15.31 5.32
CA ALA A 98 -6.08 -16.11 4.10
C ALA A 98 -4.89 -15.67 3.23
N SER A 99 -3.68 -16.00 3.68
CA SER A 99 -2.45 -15.43 3.11
C SER A 99 -1.61 -16.42 2.27
N GLY A 100 -1.94 -17.71 2.26
CA GLY A 100 -1.13 -18.75 1.64
C GLY A 100 0.13 -19.18 2.41
N ARG A 101 0.33 -18.72 3.66
CA ARG A 101 1.57 -18.97 4.44
C ARG A 101 1.55 -20.27 5.25
N ASP A 102 0.37 -20.85 5.48
CA ASP A 102 0.15 -22.08 6.24
C ASP A 102 0.67 -22.08 7.70
N ARG A 103 0.51 -20.98 8.45
CA ARG A 103 0.88 -20.92 9.87
C ARG A 103 -0.22 -21.47 10.78
N LYS A 104 0.09 -22.57 11.48
CA LYS A 104 -0.82 -23.31 12.39
C LYS A 104 -0.31 -23.37 13.83
N VAL A 105 0.37 -22.34 14.32
CA VAL A 105 0.95 -22.34 15.68
C VAL A 105 -0.09 -21.81 16.68
N PRO A 106 -0.51 -22.60 17.68
CA PRO A 106 -1.44 -22.13 18.72
C PRO A 106 -0.93 -20.87 19.43
N GLY A 107 -1.81 -19.88 19.61
CA GLY A 107 -1.49 -18.62 20.30
C GLY A 107 -0.80 -17.56 19.45
N LEU A 108 -0.44 -17.86 18.19
CA LEU A 108 -0.01 -16.87 17.20
C LEU A 108 -1.14 -16.61 16.19
N PRO A 109 -1.14 -15.47 15.46
CA PRO A 109 -2.13 -15.24 14.41
C PRO A 109 -2.10 -16.37 13.37
N LEU A 110 -3.25 -16.87 12.95
CA LEU A 110 -3.31 -18.04 12.08
C LEU A 110 -3.28 -17.61 10.60
N HIS A 111 -2.60 -18.40 9.76
CA HIS A 111 -2.56 -18.17 8.31
C HIS A 111 -2.95 -19.45 7.56
N THR A 112 -3.91 -19.35 6.65
CA THR A 112 -4.27 -20.48 5.79
C THR A 112 -3.16 -20.77 4.77
N ASN A 113 -3.23 -21.95 4.14
CA ASN A 113 -2.40 -22.33 3.00
C ASN A 113 -2.97 -21.85 1.65
N PHE A 114 -4.01 -21.01 1.67
CA PHE A 114 -4.65 -20.44 0.50
C PHE A 114 -4.88 -18.93 0.64
N LYS A 115 -5.32 -18.28 -0.43
CA LYS A 115 -5.77 -16.89 -0.46
C LYS A 115 -7.19 -16.84 -1.00
N LEU A 116 -7.90 -15.75 -0.78
CA LEU A 116 -9.22 -15.61 -1.36
C LEU A 116 -9.13 -14.95 -2.75
N SER A 117 -10.01 -15.36 -3.67
CA SER A 117 -10.14 -14.75 -4.99
C SER A 117 -11.03 -13.52 -4.94
N ASN A 118 -10.49 -12.36 -5.33
CA ASN A 118 -11.29 -11.14 -5.47
C ASN A 118 -12.32 -11.20 -6.61
N ASN A 119 -12.28 -12.20 -7.50
CA ASN A 119 -13.26 -12.40 -8.58
C ASN A 119 -14.47 -13.23 -8.14
N GLY A 120 -14.46 -13.76 -6.90
CA GLY A 120 -15.49 -14.61 -6.35
C GLY A 120 -15.13 -16.09 -6.36
N GLU A 121 -15.61 -16.79 -5.33
CA GLU A 121 -15.41 -18.21 -5.04
C GLU A 121 -16.26 -18.63 -3.82
N GLN A 122 -15.84 -19.65 -3.07
CA GLN A 122 -16.49 -20.10 -1.86
C GLN A 122 -15.59 -19.84 -0.65
N VAL A 123 -16.17 -19.76 0.54
CA VAL A 123 -15.43 -19.90 1.79
C VAL A 123 -16.26 -20.71 2.78
N GLY A 124 -15.66 -21.69 3.45
CA GLY A 124 -16.38 -22.63 4.29
C GLY A 124 -15.64 -23.00 5.57
N LEU A 125 -16.39 -23.12 6.66
CA LEU A 125 -15.96 -23.71 7.92
C LEU A 125 -16.57 -25.11 8.05
N VAL A 126 -15.74 -26.12 8.24
CA VAL A 126 -16.15 -27.55 8.26
C VAL A 126 -15.77 -28.19 9.59
N LYS A 127 -16.62 -29.10 10.08
CA LYS A 127 -16.37 -29.85 11.33
C LYS A 127 -15.20 -30.84 11.19
N PRO A 128 -14.68 -31.38 12.31
CA PRO A 128 -13.61 -32.37 12.31
C PRO A 128 -13.90 -33.68 11.57
N ASP A 129 -15.17 -33.99 11.26
CA ASP A 129 -15.54 -35.12 10.42
C ASP A 129 -15.12 -34.94 8.93
N GLY A 130 -14.73 -33.72 8.55
CA GLY A 130 -14.30 -33.37 7.20
C GLY A 130 -15.43 -33.28 6.17
N THR A 131 -16.69 -33.37 6.60
CA THR A 131 -17.87 -33.41 5.70
C THR A 131 -18.98 -32.45 6.09
N THR A 132 -19.16 -32.18 7.38
CA THR A 132 -20.26 -31.33 7.84
C THR A 132 -19.86 -29.86 7.78
N VAL A 133 -20.43 -29.11 6.82
CA VAL A 133 -20.28 -27.65 6.74
C VAL A 133 -21.02 -26.99 7.90
N VAL A 134 -20.31 -26.16 8.65
CA VAL A 134 -20.83 -25.35 9.76
C VAL A 134 -21.44 -24.06 9.22
N HIS A 135 -20.69 -23.34 8.39
CA HIS A 135 -21.13 -22.14 7.71
C HIS A 135 -20.30 -21.95 6.44
N SER A 136 -20.88 -21.36 5.40
CA SER A 136 -20.18 -21.07 4.16
C SER A 136 -20.83 -19.95 3.38
N TYR A 137 -20.03 -19.28 2.55
CA TYR A 137 -20.51 -18.35 1.53
C TYR A 137 -20.14 -18.86 0.13
N THR A 138 -20.92 -18.43 -0.86
CA THR A 138 -20.48 -18.33 -2.26
C THR A 138 -20.59 -16.85 -2.63
N PHE A 139 -19.49 -16.23 -3.04
CA PHE A 139 -19.43 -14.79 -3.27
C PHE A 139 -18.88 -14.45 -4.66
N GLY A 140 -19.20 -13.25 -5.15
CA GLY A 140 -18.75 -12.73 -6.44
C GLY A 140 -17.58 -11.75 -6.31
N LEU A 141 -17.44 -10.86 -7.30
CA LEU A 141 -16.42 -9.79 -7.31
C LEU A 141 -16.36 -9.03 -5.98
N GLN A 142 -15.15 -8.85 -5.45
CA GLN A 142 -14.86 -8.10 -4.23
C GLN A 142 -14.00 -6.87 -4.55
N LEU A 143 -14.54 -5.69 -4.24
CA LEU A 143 -13.80 -4.45 -4.37
C LEU A 143 -12.72 -4.31 -3.28
N PRO A 144 -11.62 -3.59 -3.56
CA PRO A 144 -10.61 -3.28 -2.56
C PRO A 144 -11.20 -2.70 -1.27
N ASP A 145 -10.74 -3.23 -0.14
CA ASP A 145 -11.06 -2.76 1.21
C ASP A 145 -12.57 -2.76 1.55
N ARG A 146 -13.33 -3.63 0.89
CA ARG A 146 -14.73 -3.95 1.20
C ARG A 146 -14.81 -5.41 1.66
N SER A 147 -15.53 -5.65 2.73
CA SER A 147 -15.74 -7.00 3.28
C SER A 147 -17.16 -7.48 2.99
N PHE A 148 -17.36 -8.79 3.12
CA PHE A 148 -18.65 -9.45 2.97
C PHE A 148 -18.92 -10.34 4.20
N GLY A 149 -20.17 -10.43 4.63
CA GLY A 149 -20.51 -11.18 5.84
C GLY A 149 -21.99 -11.09 6.21
N LEU A 150 -22.31 -11.36 7.47
CA LEU A 150 -23.70 -11.37 7.95
C LEU A 150 -24.12 -10.04 8.58
N GLY A 151 -25.37 -9.65 8.37
CA GLY A 151 -26.06 -8.63 9.15
C GLY A 151 -26.27 -9.04 10.61
N VAL A 152 -26.39 -8.06 11.49
CA VAL A 152 -26.46 -8.28 12.94
C VAL A 152 -27.79 -7.81 13.53
N ASN A 153 -28.43 -8.67 14.31
CA ASN A 153 -29.53 -8.32 15.20
C ASN A 153 -28.99 -8.01 16.60
N VAL A 154 -29.36 -6.87 17.18
CA VAL A 154 -29.04 -6.55 18.58
C VAL A 154 -30.15 -7.08 19.48
N LEU A 155 -29.84 -8.11 20.28
CA LEU A 155 -30.78 -8.78 21.17
C LEU A 155 -30.97 -8.01 22.49
N SER A 156 -29.91 -7.41 23.01
CA SER A 156 -29.95 -6.55 24.20
C SER A 156 -28.71 -5.66 24.23
N SER A 157 -28.79 -4.50 24.88
CA SER A 157 -27.64 -3.62 25.12
C SER A 157 -27.51 -3.23 26.59
N THR A 158 -26.28 -3.09 27.06
CA THR A 158 -25.95 -2.58 28.40
C THR A 158 -24.91 -1.47 28.26
N ASN A 159 -25.24 -0.29 28.78
CA ASN A 159 -24.32 0.85 28.76
C ASN A 159 -23.53 0.89 30.08
N PHE A 160 -22.25 0.51 30.02
CA PHE A 160 -21.33 0.53 31.16
C PHE A 160 -20.79 1.92 31.45
N LEU A 161 -20.82 2.79 30.45
CA LEU A 161 -20.25 4.11 30.53
C LEU A 161 -21.10 5.07 29.69
N PRO A 162 -22.23 5.57 30.22
CA PRO A 162 -23.09 6.48 29.47
C PRO A 162 -22.45 7.86 29.32
N LEU A 163 -22.94 8.63 28.35
CA LEU A 163 -22.66 10.06 28.29
C LEU A 163 -23.02 10.73 29.62
N GLY A 164 -22.11 11.54 30.17
CA GLY A 164 -22.28 12.18 31.48
C GLY A 164 -21.81 11.34 32.67
N ALA A 165 -21.19 10.17 32.45
CA ALA A 165 -20.56 9.39 33.51
C ALA A 165 -19.41 10.17 34.19
N ALA A 166 -19.17 9.89 35.48
CA ALA A 166 -18.12 10.56 36.24
C ALA A 166 -16.73 10.33 35.62
N ALA A 167 -16.01 11.41 35.39
CA ALA A 167 -14.68 11.42 34.79
C ALA A 167 -13.76 12.41 35.52
N ARG A 168 -12.48 12.36 35.18
CA ARG A 168 -11.53 13.45 35.48
C ARG A 168 -10.76 13.80 34.23
N TYR A 169 -10.42 15.07 34.07
CA TYR A 169 -9.52 15.49 32.99
C TYR A 169 -8.34 16.33 33.48
N TYR A 170 -7.29 16.32 32.68
CA TYR A 170 -6.08 17.11 32.89
C TYR A 170 -5.58 17.66 31.57
N VAL A 171 -5.23 18.95 31.59
CA VAL A 171 -4.62 19.64 30.45
C VAL A 171 -3.10 19.66 30.68
N PRO A 172 -2.33 18.85 29.95
CA PRO A 172 -0.91 18.67 30.23
C PRO A 172 -0.09 19.90 29.86
N THR A 173 0.85 20.26 30.74
CA THR A 173 1.76 21.39 30.53
C THR A 173 3.14 20.98 30.06
N ASN A 174 3.50 19.71 30.26
CA ASN A 174 4.77 19.08 29.88
C ASN A 174 4.60 17.56 29.71
N ASN A 175 5.67 16.87 29.32
CA ASN A 175 5.68 15.42 29.05
C ASN A 175 5.84 14.51 30.28
N ALA A 176 5.71 15.02 31.52
CA ALA A 176 5.99 14.22 32.72
C ALA A 176 5.02 13.03 32.94
N LEU A 177 3.87 13.04 32.25
CA LEU A 177 2.84 12.00 32.36
C LEU A 177 2.77 11.08 31.15
N SER A 178 3.47 11.37 30.04
CA SER A 178 3.28 10.80 28.69
C SER A 178 3.50 9.29 28.56
N ASN A 179 3.75 8.55 29.64
CA ASN A 179 3.97 7.10 29.64
C ASN A 179 3.26 6.33 30.78
N LYS A 180 2.39 6.98 31.58
CA LYS A 180 1.84 6.34 32.80
C LYS A 180 0.39 6.68 33.16
N TRP A 181 -0.19 7.77 32.64
CA TRP A 181 -1.49 8.25 33.12
C TRP A 181 -2.69 7.36 32.75
N TRP A 182 -2.59 6.57 31.68
CA TRP A 182 -3.64 5.64 31.24
C TRP A 182 -3.65 4.31 32.02
N GLN A 183 -2.68 4.10 32.92
CA GLN A 183 -2.62 2.89 33.73
C GLN A 183 -3.74 2.87 34.78
N ILE A 184 -4.26 1.68 35.09
CA ILE A 184 -5.30 1.47 36.12
C ILE A 184 -4.94 2.11 37.46
N GLY A 185 -3.70 1.90 37.92
CA GLY A 185 -3.24 2.30 39.25
C GLY A 185 -2.81 3.76 39.36
N PHE A 186 -2.95 4.55 38.29
CA PHE A 186 -2.59 5.96 38.33
C PHE A 186 -3.53 6.75 39.24
N ASP A 187 -2.95 7.57 40.13
CA ASP A 187 -3.68 8.47 41.00
C ASP A 187 -4.01 9.78 40.26
N ASP A 188 -5.27 9.94 39.88
CA ASP A 188 -5.80 11.15 39.25
C ASP A 188 -6.60 12.03 40.22
N SER A 189 -6.48 11.83 41.53
CA SER A 189 -7.25 12.59 42.53
C SER A 189 -7.03 14.11 42.44
N ALA A 190 -5.88 14.55 41.93
CA ALA A 190 -5.55 15.95 41.69
C ALA A 190 -6.07 16.52 40.35
N TRP A 191 -6.68 15.69 39.49
CA TRP A 191 -7.23 16.12 38.21
C TRP A 191 -8.59 16.80 38.39
N ILE A 192 -9.00 17.58 37.38
CA ILE A 192 -10.26 18.32 37.42
C ILE A 192 -11.41 17.31 37.32
N ALA A 193 -12.29 17.31 38.32
CA ALA A 193 -13.50 16.49 38.30
C ALA A 193 -14.44 16.94 37.18
N ALA A 194 -14.96 15.97 36.44
CA ALA A 194 -15.75 16.20 35.23
C ALA A 194 -16.75 15.06 34.97
N GLN A 195 -17.45 15.17 33.85
CA GLN A 195 -18.28 14.14 33.28
C GLN A 195 -17.85 13.86 31.84
N THR A 196 -18.06 12.63 31.34
CA THR A 196 -17.83 12.29 29.93
C THR A 196 -18.66 13.20 29.02
N GLY A 197 -18.08 13.59 27.87
CA GLY A 197 -18.51 14.80 27.16
C GLY A 197 -17.68 16.01 27.57
N VAL A 198 -16.35 15.84 27.61
CA VAL A 198 -15.42 16.94 27.91
C VAL A 198 -15.16 17.68 26.61
N GLY A 199 -15.48 18.97 26.58
CA GLY A 199 -15.46 19.73 25.35
C GLY A 199 -15.61 21.23 25.54
N PHE A 200 -15.62 21.98 24.46
CA PHE A 200 -16.09 23.35 24.39
C PHE A 200 -16.51 23.65 22.96
N ASP A 201 -17.40 24.62 22.78
CA ASP A 201 -17.71 25.21 21.49
C ASP A 201 -18.04 26.68 21.75
N ARG A 202 -17.49 27.57 20.93
CA ARG A 202 -17.67 29.03 21.06
C ARG A 202 -18.58 29.61 19.98
N ALA A 203 -19.17 28.77 19.13
CA ALA A 203 -20.17 29.18 18.16
C ALA A 203 -21.52 29.49 18.83
N ALA A 204 -22.21 30.53 18.35
CA ALA A 204 -23.53 30.93 18.88
C ALA A 204 -24.63 29.88 18.67
N ASN A 205 -24.48 28.98 17.68
CA ASN A 205 -25.41 27.89 17.34
C ASN A 205 -24.67 26.54 17.30
N SER A 206 -23.97 26.21 18.38
CA SER A 206 -23.18 24.98 18.50
C SER A 206 -24.04 23.71 18.41
N LEU A 207 -23.67 22.81 17.49
CA LEU A 207 -24.24 21.45 17.43
C LEU A 207 -23.65 20.52 18.50
N LEU A 208 -22.51 20.89 19.10
CA LEU A 208 -21.80 20.08 20.10
C LEU A 208 -22.36 20.24 21.51
N THR A 209 -22.98 21.38 21.82
CA THR A 209 -23.50 21.72 23.16
C THR A 209 -24.34 20.63 23.83
N PRO A 210 -25.23 19.89 23.13
CA PRO A 210 -25.97 18.78 23.74
C PRO A 210 -25.10 17.65 24.30
N PHE A 211 -23.87 17.50 23.78
CA PHE A 211 -22.93 16.43 24.13
C PHE A 211 -21.82 16.89 25.08
N ILE A 212 -21.68 18.20 25.31
CA ILE A 212 -20.73 18.75 26.30
C ILE A 212 -21.38 18.67 27.69
N LYS A 213 -20.80 17.85 28.57
CA LYS A 213 -21.18 17.73 29.99
C LYS A 213 -20.15 18.39 30.92
N SER A 214 -18.96 18.70 30.42
CA SER A 214 -17.94 19.46 31.16
C SER A 214 -17.16 20.37 30.22
N ASP A 215 -17.23 21.69 30.47
CA ASP A 215 -16.53 22.70 29.68
C ASP A 215 -15.03 22.70 30.02
N SER A 216 -14.19 22.37 29.03
CA SER A 216 -12.72 22.36 29.14
C SER A 216 -12.06 23.61 28.54
N GLY A 217 -12.83 24.48 27.91
CA GLY A 217 -12.28 25.54 27.06
C GLY A 217 -11.51 26.60 27.84
N LEU A 218 -11.86 26.94 29.09
CA LEU A 218 -11.00 27.83 29.89
C LEU A 218 -9.59 27.26 30.14
N ALA A 219 -9.48 25.93 30.25
CA ALA A 219 -8.19 25.27 30.44
C ALA A 219 -7.42 25.13 29.12
N MET A 220 -8.12 24.88 28.01
CA MET A 220 -7.55 24.64 26.68
C MET A 220 -7.27 25.91 25.87
N THR A 221 -8.08 26.97 26.00
CA THR A 221 -8.11 28.12 25.08
C THR A 221 -7.77 29.46 25.71
N ASN A 222 -7.37 29.54 26.98
CA ASN A 222 -6.99 30.84 27.55
C ASN A 222 -5.74 31.40 26.84
N SER A 223 -5.59 32.73 26.86
CA SER A 223 -4.53 33.45 26.14
C SER A 223 -3.11 33.03 26.52
N THR A 224 -2.93 32.37 27.66
CA THR A 224 -1.64 31.92 28.19
C THR A 224 -1.39 30.42 27.98
N THR A 225 -2.44 29.60 27.77
CA THR A 225 -2.30 28.13 27.76
C THR A 225 -2.53 27.43 26.44
N LYS A 226 -3.21 28.01 25.42
CA LYS A 226 -3.48 27.42 24.09
C LYS A 226 -2.91 26.01 23.87
N ARG A 227 -3.66 24.98 24.27
CA ARG A 227 -3.22 23.58 24.20
C ARG A 227 -3.95 22.83 23.10
N THR A 228 -3.27 21.84 22.55
CA THR A 228 -3.78 20.92 21.53
C THR A 228 -4.19 19.58 22.09
N SER A 229 -3.92 19.29 23.37
CA SER A 229 -4.16 17.97 23.98
C SER A 229 -4.81 18.09 25.35
N LEU A 230 -5.66 17.11 25.67
CA LEU A 230 -6.30 16.93 26.98
C LEU A 230 -6.39 15.43 27.29
N PHE A 231 -6.12 15.05 28.55
CA PHE A 231 -6.22 13.67 29.02
C PHE A 231 -7.50 13.48 29.83
N ILE A 232 -8.23 12.39 29.60
CA ILE A 232 -9.48 12.03 30.28
C ILE A 232 -9.31 10.65 30.89
N ARG A 233 -9.69 10.48 32.14
CA ARG A 233 -9.81 9.17 32.80
C ARG A 233 -11.22 8.97 33.31
N VAL A 234 -11.77 7.79 33.08
CA VAL A 234 -13.16 7.47 33.37
C VAL A 234 -13.21 6.11 34.10
N PRO A 235 -13.37 6.12 35.44
CA PRO A 235 -13.49 4.89 36.20
C PRO A 235 -14.90 4.29 36.06
N PHE A 236 -14.99 2.97 35.94
CA PHE A 236 -16.26 2.23 35.93
C PHE A 236 -16.09 0.83 36.51
N ASN A 237 -17.20 0.17 36.88
CA ASN A 237 -17.18 -1.17 37.46
C ASN A 237 -17.94 -2.16 36.59
N ILE A 238 -17.42 -3.39 36.49
CA ILE A 238 -18.12 -4.53 35.89
C ILE A 238 -18.38 -5.58 36.97
N SER A 239 -19.62 -6.00 37.13
CA SER A 239 -20.03 -7.02 38.10
C SER A 239 -19.86 -8.46 37.59
N ASP A 240 -20.02 -8.67 36.28
CA ASP A 240 -19.94 -9.98 35.64
C ASP A 240 -19.46 -9.83 34.18
N LEU A 241 -18.39 -10.55 33.82
CA LEU A 241 -17.87 -10.56 32.45
C LEU A 241 -18.80 -11.32 31.47
N GLY A 242 -19.69 -12.17 31.98
CA GLY A 242 -20.72 -12.82 31.15
C GLY A 242 -21.75 -11.85 30.56
N GLN A 243 -21.81 -10.60 31.03
CA GLN A 243 -22.71 -9.54 30.52
C GLN A 243 -22.02 -8.53 29.56
N VAL A 244 -20.75 -8.75 29.21
CA VAL A 244 -19.97 -7.89 28.29
C VAL A 244 -19.63 -8.56 26.94
N PRO A 245 -20.55 -9.28 26.25
CA PRO A 245 -20.28 -9.66 24.87
C PRO A 245 -20.27 -8.41 23.96
N ASN A 246 -19.33 -8.35 23.01
CA ASN A 246 -19.23 -7.28 22.00
C ASN A 246 -19.31 -5.87 22.59
N VAL A 247 -18.33 -5.52 23.43
CA VAL A 247 -18.23 -4.17 24.00
C VAL A 247 -17.61 -3.22 22.98
N ASN A 248 -18.34 -2.14 22.68
CA ASN A 248 -17.94 -1.12 21.73
C ASN A 248 -17.78 0.21 22.45
N MET A 249 -16.87 1.04 21.95
CA MET A 249 -16.84 2.45 22.32
C MET A 249 -17.54 3.27 21.24
N ASP A 250 -18.75 3.74 21.54
CA ASP A 250 -19.43 4.74 20.71
C ASP A 250 -18.87 6.11 21.11
N ILE A 251 -18.10 6.77 20.25
CA ILE A 251 -17.43 8.03 20.58
C ILE A 251 -17.79 9.15 19.62
N ARG A 252 -18.20 10.30 20.16
CA ARG A 252 -18.20 11.57 19.42
C ARG A 252 -16.88 12.28 19.70
N TRP A 253 -16.17 12.58 18.63
CA TRP A 253 -14.83 13.15 18.69
C TRP A 253 -14.66 14.22 17.62
N ASP A 254 -13.93 15.26 18.02
CA ASP A 254 -13.61 16.40 17.18
C ASP A 254 -12.44 16.10 16.25
N ASP A 255 -11.23 16.60 16.49
CA ASP A 255 -10.13 16.47 15.52
C ASP A 255 -9.31 15.18 15.62
N GLY A 256 -9.14 14.64 16.84
CA GLY A 256 -8.36 13.42 17.03
C GLY A 256 -8.40 12.86 18.45
N PHE A 257 -8.13 11.56 18.58
CA PHE A 257 -8.00 10.91 19.88
C PHE A 257 -7.10 9.67 19.85
N ILE A 258 -6.64 9.27 21.04
CA ILE A 258 -6.07 7.96 21.33
C ILE A 258 -6.76 7.40 22.57
N ALA A 259 -7.30 6.18 22.49
CA ALA A 259 -8.08 5.54 23.53
C ALA A 259 -7.40 4.28 24.07
N TYR A 260 -7.42 4.16 25.39
CA TYR A 260 -6.84 3.08 26.18
C TYR A 260 -7.89 2.48 27.10
N ILE A 261 -7.87 1.16 27.23
CA ILE A 261 -8.69 0.41 28.17
C ILE A 261 -7.76 -0.34 29.11
N ASN A 262 -7.85 -0.04 30.41
CA ASN A 262 -7.06 -0.72 31.44
C ASN A 262 -5.54 -0.77 31.17
N GLY A 263 -4.98 0.27 30.54
CA GLY A 263 -3.56 0.35 30.24
C GLY A 263 -3.17 -0.01 28.79
N VAL A 264 -4.07 -0.62 28.02
CA VAL A 264 -3.83 -1.08 26.65
C VAL A 264 -4.49 -0.13 25.66
N GLU A 265 -3.72 0.39 24.69
CA GLU A 265 -4.27 1.17 23.58
C GLU A 265 -5.11 0.26 22.68
N PHE A 266 -6.34 0.66 22.35
CA PHE A 266 -7.21 -0.12 21.46
C PHE A 266 -7.66 0.64 20.21
N SER A 267 -7.49 1.96 20.16
CA SER A 267 -7.83 2.76 18.98
C SER A 267 -7.16 4.13 19.00
N ARG A 268 -6.78 4.63 17.82
CA ARG A 268 -6.43 6.02 17.55
C ARG A 268 -7.05 6.48 16.23
N LYS A 269 -7.59 7.70 16.20
CA LYS A 269 -8.06 8.35 14.96
C LYS A 269 -7.67 9.82 14.95
N GLY A 270 -7.45 10.37 13.77
CA GLY A 270 -7.02 11.77 13.60
C GLY A 270 -5.59 12.07 14.08
N PHE A 271 -4.77 11.05 14.34
CA PHE A 271 -3.36 11.20 14.74
C PHE A 271 -2.50 10.09 14.13
N SER A 272 -1.46 10.43 13.36
CA SER A 272 -0.65 9.48 12.57
C SER A 272 0.84 9.42 12.92
N ALA A 273 1.31 10.08 13.98
CA ALA A 273 2.73 10.03 14.33
C ALA A 273 3.14 8.65 14.89
N ALA A 274 4.29 8.14 14.42
CA ALA A 274 4.90 6.89 14.89
C ALA A 274 5.53 6.99 16.29
N SER A 275 5.75 8.22 16.79
CA SER A 275 6.28 8.47 18.14
C SER A 275 5.18 8.41 19.21
N SER A 276 5.58 8.11 20.45
CA SER A 276 4.66 8.17 21.60
C SER A 276 4.01 9.56 21.69
N PRO A 277 2.68 9.65 21.88
CA PRO A 277 2.00 10.93 21.90
C PRO A 277 2.52 11.79 23.05
N SER A 278 2.70 13.08 22.77
CA SER A 278 3.24 14.06 23.72
C SER A 278 2.14 14.94 24.30
N SER A 279 2.47 15.75 25.31
CA SER A 279 1.56 16.72 25.92
C SER A 279 1.04 17.81 24.98
N SER A 280 1.68 17.97 23.82
CA SER A 280 1.32 18.97 22.81
C SER A 280 1.04 18.34 21.45
N SER A 281 0.77 17.03 21.41
CA SER A 281 0.31 16.37 20.18
C SER A 281 -0.95 17.07 19.66
N ALA A 282 -0.98 17.27 18.35
CA ALA A 282 -2.09 17.88 17.64
C ALA A 282 -2.62 16.88 16.62
N ALA A 283 -3.92 16.96 16.38
CA ALA A 283 -4.57 16.12 15.38
C ALA A 283 -4.16 16.51 13.94
N ASN A 284 -4.16 15.54 13.04
CA ASN A 284 -3.92 15.72 11.61
C ASN A 284 -5.20 16.06 10.82
N LEU A 285 -6.38 15.97 11.46
CA LEU A 285 -7.67 16.26 10.86
C LEU A 285 -8.27 17.54 11.44
N ASN A 286 -9.21 18.13 10.70
CA ASN A 286 -10.07 19.23 11.15
C ASN A 286 -11.52 18.84 10.85
N ARG A 287 -12.24 18.28 11.83
CA ARG A 287 -13.58 17.71 11.60
C ARG A 287 -14.64 18.80 11.74
N THR A 288 -15.69 18.75 10.92
CA THR A 288 -16.79 19.70 11.03
C THR A 288 -17.77 19.27 12.10
N ASN A 289 -18.45 20.21 12.76
CA ASN A 289 -19.48 19.91 13.77
C ASN A 289 -20.52 18.86 13.33
N ASP A 290 -20.93 18.88 12.06
CA ASP A 290 -21.86 17.88 11.50
C ASP A 290 -21.28 16.45 11.50
N GLN A 291 -19.96 16.32 11.33
CA GLN A 291 -19.26 15.03 11.42
C GLN A 291 -19.07 14.60 12.88
N VAL A 292 -18.87 15.54 13.80
CA VAL A 292 -18.59 15.29 15.23
C VAL A 292 -19.82 14.77 15.97
N VAL A 293 -21.02 15.27 15.66
CA VAL A 293 -22.26 14.85 16.35
C VAL A 293 -22.70 13.43 16.02
N ILE A 294 -22.15 12.86 14.94
CA ILE A 294 -22.37 11.45 14.56
C ILE A 294 -21.35 10.60 15.31
N PRO A 295 -21.78 9.70 16.22
CA PRO A 295 -20.87 8.83 16.95
C PRO A 295 -20.17 7.85 16.01
N ASP A 296 -18.88 7.65 16.23
CA ASP A 296 -18.07 6.62 15.62
C ASP A 296 -18.12 5.39 16.52
N SER A 297 -18.68 4.29 16.03
CA SER A 297 -18.76 3.03 16.77
C SER A 297 -17.45 2.26 16.61
N LEU A 298 -16.63 2.25 17.67
CA LEU A 298 -15.36 1.56 17.67
C LEU A 298 -15.50 0.17 18.27
N PHE A 299 -15.02 -0.76 17.47
CA PHE A 299 -15.21 -2.18 17.58
C PHE A 299 -13.80 -2.77 17.74
N SER A 300 -13.46 -3.26 18.92
CA SER A 300 -12.12 -3.80 19.18
C SER A 300 -12.16 -4.92 20.22
N GLY A 301 -11.69 -6.11 19.82
CA GLY A 301 -11.51 -7.25 20.72
C GLY A 301 -10.60 -6.93 21.91
N LEU A 302 -9.68 -5.97 21.77
CA LEU A 302 -8.81 -5.50 22.85
C LEU A 302 -9.60 -4.87 24.01
N ILE A 303 -10.77 -4.28 23.75
CA ILE A 303 -11.66 -3.82 24.83
C ILE A 303 -12.06 -5.02 25.67
N SER A 304 -12.76 -5.98 25.05
CA SER A 304 -13.31 -7.15 25.75
C SER A 304 -12.23 -7.99 26.45
N GLN A 305 -11.06 -8.15 25.83
CA GLN A 305 -9.93 -8.92 26.38
C GLN A 305 -9.29 -8.29 27.63
N ASN A 306 -9.39 -6.97 27.78
CA ASN A 306 -8.72 -6.25 28.87
C ASN A 306 -9.70 -5.81 29.96
N LEU A 307 -11.01 -6.06 29.82
CA LEU A 307 -11.99 -5.85 30.88
C LEU A 307 -11.83 -6.88 32.00
N ARG A 308 -12.14 -6.46 33.23
CA ARG A 308 -12.09 -7.33 34.41
C ARG A 308 -13.28 -7.12 35.33
N VAL A 309 -13.63 -8.14 36.11
CA VAL A 309 -14.60 -7.99 37.20
C VAL A 309 -14.03 -7.00 38.23
N GLY A 310 -14.86 -6.04 38.65
CA GLY A 310 -14.48 -4.95 39.55
C GLY A 310 -14.06 -3.67 38.81
N PRO A 311 -13.10 -2.90 39.35
CA PRO A 311 -12.72 -1.58 38.82
C PRO A 311 -12.01 -1.62 37.47
N ASN A 312 -12.45 -0.80 36.53
CA ASN A 312 -11.88 -0.59 35.21
C ASN A 312 -11.66 0.91 34.96
N VAL A 313 -10.79 1.26 34.02
CA VAL A 313 -10.52 2.64 33.60
C VAL A 313 -10.48 2.72 32.08
N LEU A 314 -11.32 3.59 31.52
CA LEU A 314 -11.17 4.10 30.16
C LEU A 314 -10.33 5.38 30.22
N ALA A 315 -9.29 5.47 29.41
CA ALA A 315 -8.39 6.61 29.34
C ALA A 315 -8.30 7.12 27.89
N ILE A 316 -8.47 8.43 27.67
CA ILE A 316 -8.47 9.02 26.32
C ILE A 316 -7.61 10.29 26.29
N GLN A 317 -6.68 10.37 25.35
CA GLN A 317 -6.07 11.63 24.96
C GLN A 317 -6.88 12.20 23.81
N GLY A 318 -7.63 13.28 24.05
CA GLY A 318 -8.25 14.05 22.98
C GLY A 318 -7.30 15.12 22.46
N MET A 319 -7.37 15.38 21.16
CA MET A 319 -6.52 16.34 20.48
C MET A 319 -7.33 17.30 19.60
N ASN A 320 -6.91 18.57 19.59
CA ASN A 320 -7.27 19.56 18.58
C ASN A 320 -6.16 19.65 17.53
N ASN A 321 -6.50 20.08 16.32
CA ASN A 321 -5.54 20.33 15.25
C ASN A 321 -4.59 21.49 15.56
N THR A 322 -5.06 22.47 16.33
CA THR A 322 -4.35 23.69 16.68
C THR A 322 -4.82 24.18 18.05
N GLY A 323 -3.92 24.82 18.81
CA GLY A 323 -4.28 25.41 20.11
C GLY A 323 -5.19 26.64 20.03
N ALA A 324 -5.60 27.03 18.82
CA ALA A 324 -6.50 28.13 18.55
C ALA A 324 -7.88 27.66 18.05
N ASN A 325 -8.13 26.34 18.00
CA ASN A 325 -9.41 25.82 17.53
C ASN A 325 -10.56 26.30 18.44
N ALA A 326 -11.70 26.60 17.85
CA ALA A 326 -12.87 27.20 18.50
C ALA A 326 -13.80 26.15 19.13
N ASP A 327 -13.63 24.89 18.77
CA ASP A 327 -14.32 23.71 19.27
C ASP A 327 -13.33 22.63 19.78
N PHE A 328 -13.89 21.73 20.59
CA PHE A 328 -13.31 20.48 21.06
C PHE A 328 -14.42 19.59 21.62
N LEU A 329 -14.41 18.29 21.33
CA LEU A 329 -15.28 17.33 22.00
C LEU A 329 -14.64 15.95 22.07
N ILE A 330 -14.70 15.35 23.27
CA ILE A 330 -14.51 13.91 23.49
C ILE A 330 -15.65 13.40 24.38
N ALA A 331 -16.56 12.66 23.76
CA ALA A 331 -17.75 12.11 24.40
C ALA A 331 -17.83 10.59 24.13
N PRO A 332 -17.12 9.77 24.91
CA PRO A 332 -17.16 8.32 24.80
C PRO A 332 -18.38 7.75 25.53
N GLU A 333 -18.93 6.68 24.97
CA GLU A 333 -19.89 5.79 25.60
C GLU A 333 -19.41 4.34 25.45
N LEU A 334 -19.52 3.52 26.50
CA LEU A 334 -19.10 2.12 26.44
C LEU A 334 -20.32 1.19 26.53
N VAL A 335 -20.66 0.54 25.42
CA VAL A 335 -21.89 -0.24 25.28
C VAL A 335 -21.55 -1.68 24.95
N SER A 336 -22.02 -2.62 25.78
CA SER A 336 -22.08 -4.04 25.46
C SER A 336 -23.35 -4.34 24.68
N ARG A 337 -23.24 -5.18 23.66
CA ARG A 337 -24.39 -5.63 22.86
C ARG A 337 -24.36 -7.16 22.78
N ALA A 338 -25.41 -7.78 23.28
CA ALA A 338 -25.70 -9.16 22.90
C ALA A 338 -26.21 -9.14 21.47
N ILE A 339 -25.54 -9.85 20.58
CA ILE A 339 -25.85 -9.88 19.15
C ILE A 339 -26.20 -11.29 18.69
N GLU A 340 -26.88 -11.33 17.56
CA GLU A 340 -27.06 -12.53 16.75
C GLU A 340 -26.79 -12.17 15.29
N TYR A 341 -25.90 -12.91 14.64
CA TYR A 341 -25.74 -12.80 13.20
C TYR A 341 -26.90 -13.51 12.49
N ASN A 342 -27.54 -12.81 11.56
CA ASN A 342 -28.63 -13.33 10.77
C ASN A 342 -28.07 -14.12 9.57
N LEU A 343 -28.12 -15.45 9.66
CA LEU A 343 -27.63 -16.38 8.63
C LEU A 343 -28.30 -16.23 7.26
N SER A 344 -29.42 -15.50 7.17
CA SER A 344 -30.13 -15.23 5.91
C SER A 344 -29.96 -13.80 5.42
N ASP A 345 -29.16 -12.97 6.10
CA ASP A 345 -28.91 -11.58 5.75
C ASP A 345 -27.43 -11.38 5.43
N GLU A 346 -27.01 -11.82 4.25
CA GLU A 346 -25.66 -11.55 3.75
C GLU A 346 -25.55 -10.11 3.25
N ARG A 347 -24.42 -9.46 3.54
CA ARG A 347 -24.22 -8.02 3.32
C ARG A 347 -22.79 -7.74 2.88
N TYR A 348 -22.65 -6.68 2.09
CA TYR A 348 -21.37 -6.02 1.85
C TYR A 348 -21.15 -4.89 2.86
N PHE A 349 -19.93 -4.71 3.35
CA PHE A 349 -19.58 -3.64 4.27
C PHE A 349 -18.58 -2.68 3.64
N ALA A 350 -18.97 -1.40 3.59
CA ALA A 350 -18.07 -0.33 3.20
C ALA A 350 -16.94 -0.16 4.22
N ASN A 351 -17.24 -0.30 5.51
CA ASN A 351 -16.26 -0.18 6.57
C ASN A 351 -16.20 -1.52 7.31
N PRO A 352 -15.19 -2.36 7.01
CA PRO A 352 -15.01 -3.66 7.64
C PRO A 352 -14.84 -3.55 9.16
N THR A 353 -15.22 -4.61 9.88
CA THR A 353 -15.30 -4.61 11.35
C THR A 353 -14.54 -5.78 12.01
N PRO A 354 -13.26 -6.00 11.67
CA PRO A 354 -12.51 -7.13 12.20
C PRO A 354 -12.41 -7.10 13.73
N SER A 355 -12.51 -8.30 14.30
CA SER A 355 -12.61 -8.63 15.71
C SER A 355 -13.85 -8.08 16.43
N SER A 356 -14.98 -7.94 15.73
CA SER A 356 -16.17 -7.26 16.24
C SER A 356 -17.46 -7.52 15.49
N ALA A 357 -18.58 -7.01 16.02
CA ALA A 357 -19.88 -7.12 15.36
C ALA A 357 -19.94 -6.30 14.07
N ASN A 358 -20.54 -6.87 13.02
CA ASN A 358 -20.67 -6.17 11.74
C ASN A 358 -21.57 -4.93 11.86
N ALA A 359 -21.18 -3.86 11.17
CA ALA A 359 -21.95 -2.63 11.07
C ALA A 359 -23.20 -2.80 10.16
N SER A 360 -23.95 -1.72 9.94
CA SER A 360 -24.98 -1.72 8.90
C SER A 360 -24.33 -1.86 7.52
N GLY A 361 -24.64 -2.96 6.82
CA GLY A 361 -24.13 -3.24 5.48
C GLY A 361 -25.11 -2.89 4.36
N PHE A 362 -24.71 -3.23 3.14
CA PHE A 362 -25.46 -3.06 1.89
C PHE A 362 -25.98 -4.41 1.41
N ALA A 363 -27.16 -4.41 0.79
CA ALA A 363 -27.80 -5.65 0.30
C ALA A 363 -27.05 -6.30 -0.87
N GLY A 364 -26.19 -5.55 -1.54
CA GLY A 364 -25.42 -5.99 -2.69
C GLY A 364 -24.49 -4.89 -3.17
N GLN A 365 -23.93 -5.11 -4.35
CA GLN A 365 -23.18 -4.11 -5.11
C GLN A 365 -23.89 -3.88 -6.44
N ALA A 366 -23.97 -2.62 -6.90
CA ALA A 366 -24.52 -2.31 -8.21
C ALA A 366 -23.60 -2.84 -9.33
N ASP A 367 -24.18 -3.19 -10.46
CA ASP A 367 -23.45 -3.78 -11.59
C ASP A 367 -22.39 -2.83 -12.18
N GLU A 368 -21.39 -3.42 -12.84
CA GLU A 368 -20.45 -2.70 -13.70
C GLU A 368 -21.18 -2.09 -14.90
N VAL A 369 -20.76 -0.88 -15.30
CA VAL A 369 -21.30 -0.20 -16.48
C VAL A 369 -20.61 -0.70 -17.73
N VAL A 370 -21.39 -1.23 -18.67
CA VAL A 370 -20.91 -1.70 -19.97
C VAL A 370 -21.00 -0.56 -20.99
N PHE A 371 -19.87 -0.30 -21.65
CA PHE A 371 -19.76 0.64 -22.77
C PHE A 371 -20.06 -0.07 -24.09
N SER A 372 -20.78 0.60 -24.99
CA SER A 372 -21.07 0.06 -26.34
C SER A 372 -19.88 0.07 -27.30
N THR A 373 -18.78 0.71 -26.93
CA THR A 373 -17.55 0.79 -27.72
C THR A 373 -16.39 0.85 -26.75
N ASN A 374 -15.35 0.05 -26.97
CA ASN A 374 -14.13 0.11 -26.16
C ASN A 374 -13.30 1.33 -26.55
N SER A 375 -12.36 1.71 -25.69
CA SER A 375 -11.40 2.78 -25.91
C SER A 375 -10.73 2.65 -27.27
N THR A 376 -10.70 3.76 -28.02
CA THR A 376 -10.14 3.76 -29.37
C THR A 376 -9.78 5.17 -29.81
N THR A 377 -8.93 5.25 -30.82
CA THR A 377 -8.81 6.43 -31.69
C THR A 377 -9.98 6.47 -32.68
N PHE A 378 -10.39 7.66 -33.13
CA PHE A 378 -11.48 7.80 -34.09
C PHE A 378 -11.36 9.02 -35.01
N LEU A 379 -11.85 8.87 -36.24
CA LEU A 379 -11.92 9.94 -37.26
C LEU A 379 -13.34 10.52 -37.39
N ASN A 380 -14.37 9.68 -37.28
CA ASN A 380 -15.77 10.08 -37.44
C ASN A 380 -16.48 10.09 -36.09
N ASN A 381 -17.32 11.10 -35.86
CA ASN A 381 -18.09 11.21 -34.62
C ASN A 381 -19.07 10.05 -34.51
N PHE A 382 -19.35 9.59 -33.29
CA PHE A 382 -20.27 8.49 -33.03
C PHE A 382 -21.06 8.72 -31.72
N GLU A 383 -22.07 7.88 -31.49
CA GLU A 383 -22.83 7.87 -30.24
C GLU A 383 -22.40 6.71 -29.37
N LEU A 384 -22.11 7.00 -28.10
CA LEU A 384 -21.75 6.04 -27.08
C LEU A 384 -22.94 5.81 -26.17
N THR A 385 -23.38 4.55 -26.09
CA THR A 385 -24.35 4.11 -25.08
C THR A 385 -23.66 3.42 -23.91
N LEU A 386 -24.19 3.66 -22.71
CA LEU A 386 -23.81 3.02 -21.44
C LEU A 386 -25.01 2.21 -20.93
N ASN A 387 -24.78 0.99 -20.47
CA ASN A 387 -25.82 0.14 -19.89
C ASN A 387 -25.30 -0.60 -18.66
N VAL A 388 -26.21 -1.13 -17.85
CA VAL A 388 -25.88 -2.15 -16.85
C VAL A 388 -26.55 -3.46 -17.26
N PRO A 389 -25.91 -4.63 -17.08
CA PRO A 389 -26.49 -5.92 -17.42
C PRO A 389 -27.84 -6.17 -16.73
N THR A 390 -27.96 -5.81 -15.46
CA THR A 390 -29.17 -5.98 -14.65
C THR A 390 -29.77 -4.61 -14.31
N ALA A 391 -30.49 -4.01 -15.26
CA ALA A 391 -31.14 -2.73 -15.03
C ALA A 391 -32.26 -2.86 -13.97
N THR A 392 -32.11 -2.12 -12.87
CA THR A 392 -33.16 -1.98 -11.85
C THR A 392 -33.90 -0.65 -12.04
N PRO A 393 -35.19 -0.54 -11.69
CA PRO A 393 -35.94 0.71 -11.81
C PRO A 393 -35.37 1.88 -10.98
N LEU A 394 -34.54 1.58 -9.99
CA LEU A 394 -33.90 2.55 -9.09
C LEU A 394 -32.41 2.76 -9.38
N GLY A 395 -31.83 1.95 -10.28
CA GLY A 395 -30.43 2.02 -10.65
C GLY A 395 -30.15 3.19 -11.59
N GLU A 396 -29.12 3.95 -11.28
CA GLU A 396 -28.69 5.12 -12.06
C GLU A 396 -27.24 4.96 -12.52
N ILE A 397 -26.96 5.26 -13.79
CA ILE A 397 -25.59 5.37 -14.30
C ILE A 397 -25.14 6.82 -14.16
N ARG A 398 -24.05 7.06 -13.43
CA ARG A 398 -23.40 8.38 -13.36
C ARG A 398 -22.05 8.34 -14.06
N TYR A 399 -21.67 9.44 -14.69
CA TYR A 399 -20.42 9.52 -15.44
C TYR A 399 -19.69 10.85 -15.26
N THR A 400 -18.40 10.86 -15.59
CA THR A 400 -17.54 12.04 -15.63
C THR A 400 -16.75 12.05 -16.94
N ILE A 401 -16.25 13.22 -17.30
CA ILE A 401 -15.42 13.44 -18.51
C ILE A 401 -14.07 14.11 -18.20
N ASP A 402 -13.77 14.29 -16.91
CA ASP A 402 -12.59 15.00 -16.40
C ASP A 402 -11.55 14.05 -15.78
N GLY A 403 -11.76 12.73 -15.93
CA GLY A 403 -10.88 11.69 -15.38
C GLY A 403 -11.11 11.34 -13.91
N LYS A 404 -12.03 12.00 -13.20
CA LYS A 404 -12.36 11.67 -11.81
C LYS A 404 -13.36 10.51 -11.72
N ALA A 405 -13.29 9.71 -10.66
CA ALA A 405 -14.29 8.68 -10.41
C ALA A 405 -15.69 9.30 -10.23
N PRO A 406 -16.77 8.73 -10.81
CA PRO A 406 -18.12 9.28 -10.63
C PRO A 406 -18.63 9.12 -9.20
N ALA A 407 -19.33 10.13 -8.72
CA ALA A 407 -20.01 10.17 -7.42
C ALA A 407 -21.53 10.30 -7.62
N THR A 408 -22.32 10.19 -6.54
CA THR A 408 -23.79 10.32 -6.60
C THR A 408 -24.26 11.68 -7.12
N ASN A 409 -23.43 12.72 -6.99
CA ASN A 409 -23.69 14.05 -7.51
C ASN A 409 -23.10 14.30 -8.92
N SER A 410 -22.45 13.31 -9.53
CA SER A 410 -21.97 13.41 -10.92
C SER A 410 -23.14 13.42 -11.91
N PRO A 411 -22.94 13.92 -13.15
CA PRO A 411 -23.96 13.90 -14.20
C PRO A 411 -24.63 12.54 -14.38
N LEU A 412 -25.97 12.55 -14.48
CA LEU A 412 -26.78 11.37 -14.78
C LEU A 412 -26.71 11.05 -16.27
N TYR A 413 -26.46 9.79 -16.61
CA TYR A 413 -26.60 9.30 -17.98
C TYR A 413 -28.08 9.09 -18.31
N ALA A 414 -28.63 9.96 -19.15
CA ALA A 414 -30.05 9.94 -19.54
C ALA A 414 -30.28 9.62 -21.02
N SER A 415 -29.25 9.75 -21.86
CA SER A 415 -29.31 9.54 -23.31
C SER A 415 -27.91 9.24 -23.85
N PRO A 416 -27.78 8.61 -25.04
CA PRO A 416 -26.48 8.36 -25.66
C PRO A 416 -25.57 9.59 -25.70
N LEU A 417 -24.29 9.41 -25.39
CA LEU A 417 -23.29 10.48 -25.37
C LEU A 417 -22.72 10.67 -26.78
N LYS A 418 -22.70 11.92 -27.27
CA LYS A 418 -22.11 12.23 -28.58
C LYS A 418 -20.60 12.43 -28.45
N ILE A 419 -19.82 11.52 -29.02
CA ILE A 419 -18.36 11.57 -28.99
C ILE A 419 -17.86 12.32 -30.22
N THR A 420 -17.46 13.58 -30.01
CA THR A 420 -17.02 14.49 -31.08
C THR A 420 -15.57 14.94 -30.93
N ASN A 421 -15.00 14.85 -29.72
CA ASN A 421 -13.65 15.25 -29.36
C ASN A 421 -12.97 14.15 -28.52
N SER A 422 -11.66 14.28 -28.31
CA SER A 422 -10.94 13.40 -27.38
C SER A 422 -11.51 13.52 -25.97
N VAL A 423 -11.89 12.42 -25.32
CA VAL A 423 -12.53 12.44 -24.01
C VAL A 423 -12.26 11.14 -23.23
N PRO A 424 -11.84 11.22 -21.95
CA PRO A 424 -11.85 10.08 -21.05
C PRO A 424 -13.22 10.05 -20.35
N ILE A 425 -13.99 9.00 -20.55
CA ILE A 425 -15.29 8.82 -19.90
C ILE A 425 -15.13 7.78 -18.80
N ARG A 426 -15.48 8.15 -17.58
CA ARG A 426 -15.56 7.21 -16.46
C ARG A 426 -17.01 7.09 -16.05
N ALA A 427 -17.51 5.88 -15.83
CA ALA A 427 -18.89 5.64 -15.46
C ALA A 427 -18.98 4.60 -14.34
N ARG A 428 -20.03 4.70 -13.52
CA ARG A 428 -20.41 3.64 -12.58
C ARG A 428 -21.90 3.72 -12.23
N ALA A 429 -22.44 2.59 -11.80
CA ALA A 429 -23.82 2.49 -11.37
C ALA A 429 -23.99 2.80 -9.87
N PHE A 430 -25.14 3.37 -9.54
CA PHE A 430 -25.58 3.63 -8.18
C PHE A 430 -27.00 3.10 -8.00
N GLU A 431 -27.23 2.38 -6.90
CA GLU A 431 -28.55 1.90 -6.53
C GLU A 431 -28.78 2.10 -5.02
N PRO A 432 -29.94 2.64 -4.60
CA PRO A 432 -30.25 2.80 -3.19
C PRO A 432 -30.18 1.47 -2.41
N GLY A 433 -29.41 1.44 -1.32
CA GLY A 433 -29.25 0.24 -0.49
C GLY A 433 -28.14 -0.73 -0.94
N PHE A 434 -27.47 -0.43 -2.05
CA PHE A 434 -26.34 -1.19 -2.59
C PHE A 434 -25.05 -0.39 -2.48
N LEU A 435 -23.91 -1.09 -2.44
CA LEU A 435 -22.63 -0.47 -2.73
C LEU A 435 -22.63 0.04 -4.17
N PRO A 436 -21.94 1.16 -4.46
CA PRO A 436 -21.75 1.59 -5.84
C PRO A 436 -21.00 0.54 -6.66
N GLY A 437 -21.34 0.45 -7.94
CA GLY A 437 -20.65 -0.45 -8.86
C GLY A 437 -19.18 -0.05 -9.09
N PRO A 438 -18.37 -0.96 -9.65
CA PRO A 438 -16.99 -0.65 -10.01
C PRO A 438 -16.95 0.52 -11.00
N VAL A 439 -15.86 1.29 -10.96
CA VAL A 439 -15.63 2.34 -11.96
C VAL A 439 -15.09 1.68 -13.22
N HIS A 440 -15.73 1.92 -14.36
CA HIS A 440 -15.25 1.53 -15.68
C HIS A 440 -14.89 2.79 -16.46
N SER A 441 -13.65 2.86 -16.98
CA SER A 441 -13.22 3.96 -17.85
C SER A 441 -13.04 3.52 -19.31
N GLU A 442 -13.53 4.34 -20.24
CA GLU A 442 -13.16 4.25 -21.66
C GLU A 442 -12.69 5.62 -22.16
N THR A 443 -11.60 5.63 -22.91
CA THR A 443 -10.98 6.83 -23.47
C THR A 443 -11.05 6.82 -24.98
N TYR A 444 -11.55 7.92 -25.55
CA TYR A 444 -11.66 8.09 -26.99
C TYR A 444 -10.76 9.23 -27.44
N ILE A 445 -9.95 9.02 -28.46
CA ILE A 445 -9.03 10.04 -28.98
C ILE A 445 -9.44 10.45 -30.39
N LYS A 446 -9.72 11.74 -30.57
CA LYS A 446 -10.01 12.29 -31.90
C LYS A 446 -8.74 12.46 -32.71
N LEU A 447 -8.68 11.83 -33.88
CA LEU A 447 -7.62 12.00 -34.86
C LEU A 447 -7.98 13.09 -35.88
N GLY A 448 -6.99 13.88 -36.23
CA GLY A 448 -7.08 14.86 -37.31
C GLY A 448 -6.85 14.21 -38.67
N PRO A 449 -7.27 14.86 -39.78
CA PRO A 449 -7.13 14.30 -41.13
C PRO A 449 -5.68 13.95 -41.51
N THR A 450 -4.69 14.65 -40.95
CA THR A 450 -3.27 14.38 -41.22
C THR A 450 -2.77 13.05 -40.65
N MET A 451 -3.50 12.46 -39.70
CA MET A 451 -3.13 11.19 -39.07
C MET A 451 -3.51 9.96 -39.91
N VAL A 452 -4.38 10.10 -40.92
CA VAL A 452 -4.83 8.97 -41.75
C VAL A 452 -3.66 8.26 -42.43
N ASN A 453 -2.66 9.02 -42.86
CA ASN A 453 -1.47 8.49 -43.55
C ASN A 453 -0.23 8.44 -42.65
N ALA A 454 -0.34 8.86 -41.39
CA ALA A 454 0.75 8.76 -40.44
C ALA A 454 0.96 7.29 -40.06
N SER A 455 2.17 6.78 -40.28
CA SER A 455 2.55 5.42 -39.94
C SER A 455 4.05 5.33 -39.64
N SER A 456 4.46 4.26 -38.95
CA SER A 456 5.86 3.97 -38.64
C SER A 456 6.17 2.47 -38.78
N ASP A 457 7.45 2.11 -38.97
CA ASP A 457 7.92 0.71 -38.93
C ASP A 457 8.07 0.22 -37.49
N VAL A 458 8.17 1.15 -36.52
CA VAL A 458 8.20 0.86 -35.09
C VAL A 458 6.83 1.14 -34.45
N PRO A 459 6.54 0.60 -33.26
CA PRO A 459 5.32 0.93 -32.52
C PRO A 459 5.12 2.44 -32.35
N LEU A 460 3.85 2.85 -32.41
CA LEU A 460 3.42 4.22 -32.10
C LEU A 460 2.85 4.28 -30.68
N ILE A 461 3.30 5.27 -29.91
CA ILE A 461 2.78 5.56 -28.58
C ILE A 461 2.14 6.94 -28.59
N LEU A 462 0.89 7.04 -28.15
CA LEU A 462 0.23 8.31 -27.91
C LEU A 462 0.04 8.52 -26.41
N VAL A 463 0.52 9.66 -25.93
CA VAL A 463 0.32 10.15 -24.55
C VAL A 463 -0.66 11.32 -24.58
N HIS A 464 -1.76 11.20 -23.85
CA HIS A 464 -2.77 12.26 -23.76
C HIS A 464 -3.05 12.65 -22.30
N SER A 465 -2.80 13.90 -21.93
CA SER A 465 -2.98 14.39 -20.54
C SER A 465 -4.28 15.15 -20.30
N PHE A 466 -5.07 15.38 -21.36
CA PHE A 466 -6.39 16.04 -21.28
C PHE A 466 -6.36 17.40 -20.59
N GLY A 467 -5.30 18.19 -20.78
CA GLY A 467 -5.18 19.50 -20.17
C GLY A 467 -4.64 19.49 -18.73
N GLY A 468 -3.96 18.43 -18.30
CA GLY A 468 -3.25 18.36 -17.02
C GLY A 468 -2.10 19.37 -16.85
N GLY A 469 -1.83 20.20 -17.87
CA GLY A 469 -0.76 21.19 -17.91
C GLY A 469 0.64 20.57 -18.04
N SER A 470 1.66 21.40 -18.21
CA SER A 470 3.04 20.95 -18.48
C SER A 470 3.63 20.06 -17.39
N PHE A 471 4.33 19.01 -17.79
CA PHE A 471 4.96 18.07 -16.86
C PHE A 471 6.18 18.67 -16.15
N SER A 472 6.50 18.16 -14.97
CA SER A 472 7.67 18.53 -14.17
C SER A 472 8.32 17.29 -13.55
N GLN A 473 9.42 17.46 -12.81
CA GLN A 473 10.12 16.34 -12.15
C GLN A 473 9.51 15.92 -10.81
N ASP A 474 8.69 16.80 -10.22
CA ASP A 474 8.28 16.68 -8.82
C ASP A 474 6.98 15.90 -8.65
N THR A 475 6.05 16.03 -9.62
CA THR A 475 4.68 15.54 -9.46
C THR A 475 4.28 14.64 -10.63
N LEU A 476 3.77 13.45 -10.29
CA LEU A 476 3.11 12.59 -11.27
C LEU A 476 1.82 13.25 -11.75
N LYS A 477 1.67 13.35 -13.08
CA LYS A 477 0.47 13.83 -13.73
C LYS A 477 -0.23 12.72 -14.46
N SER A 478 -1.55 12.69 -14.32
CA SER A 478 -2.38 11.70 -15.02
C SER A 478 -2.29 11.88 -16.54
N ALA A 479 -2.12 10.78 -17.25
CA ALA A 479 -2.33 10.67 -18.67
C ALA A 479 -2.94 9.31 -19.01
N VAL A 480 -3.40 9.17 -20.24
CA VAL A 480 -3.72 7.87 -20.85
C VAL A 480 -2.73 7.61 -21.96
N ILE A 481 -2.22 6.38 -22.01
CA ILE A 481 -1.25 5.92 -23.01
C ILE A 481 -1.96 4.93 -23.93
N PHE A 482 -1.84 5.15 -25.24
CA PHE A 482 -2.27 4.24 -26.29
C PHE A 482 -1.02 3.71 -27.00
N ILE A 483 -0.96 2.40 -27.24
CA ILE A 483 0.12 1.76 -27.98
C ILE A 483 -0.48 1.05 -29.18
N HIS A 484 0.08 1.34 -30.36
CA HIS A 484 -0.28 0.70 -31.63
C HIS A 484 0.97 0.04 -32.22
N ASN A 485 0.96 -1.29 -32.28
CA ASN A 485 2.02 -2.09 -32.88
C ASN A 485 1.89 -2.11 -34.41
N PRO A 486 2.99 -2.42 -35.12
CA PRO A 486 2.93 -2.61 -36.56
C PRO A 486 2.01 -3.78 -36.97
N VAL A 487 1.06 -3.49 -37.85
CA VAL A 487 0.23 -4.50 -38.52
C VAL A 487 0.69 -4.58 -39.97
N HIS A 488 1.07 -5.78 -40.42
CA HIS A 488 1.69 -5.98 -41.74
C HIS A 488 2.91 -5.07 -41.99
N GLY A 489 3.72 -4.86 -40.95
CA GLY A 489 4.96 -4.09 -41.02
C GLY A 489 4.79 -2.59 -40.82
N ARG A 490 3.57 -2.05 -40.62
CA ARG A 490 3.35 -0.62 -40.35
C ARG A 490 2.40 -0.38 -39.18
N ALA A 491 2.82 0.43 -38.22
CA ALA A 491 1.97 0.92 -37.14
C ALA A 491 1.20 2.15 -37.62
N SER A 492 -0.07 2.30 -37.21
CA SER A 492 -0.87 3.49 -37.46
C SER A 492 -1.90 3.69 -36.36
N PHE A 493 -2.17 4.95 -36.00
CA PHE A 493 -3.23 5.27 -35.04
C PHE A 493 -4.64 5.00 -35.58
N THR A 494 -4.82 4.67 -36.86
CA THR A 494 -6.12 4.25 -37.40
C THR A 494 -6.39 2.76 -37.21
N ASN A 495 -5.38 1.96 -36.85
CA ASN A 495 -5.55 0.59 -36.41
C ASN A 495 -6.13 0.57 -34.99
N ALA A 496 -6.73 -0.56 -34.60
CA ALA A 496 -7.08 -0.77 -33.21
C ALA A 496 -5.83 -0.68 -32.32
N PRO A 497 -5.89 -0.01 -31.16
CA PRO A 497 -4.79 -0.01 -30.20
C PRO A 497 -4.59 -1.40 -29.59
N ASP A 498 -3.33 -1.79 -29.41
CA ASP A 498 -2.94 -3.04 -28.77
C ASP A 498 -3.01 -2.95 -27.25
N GLN A 499 -2.67 -1.78 -26.70
CA GLN A 499 -2.69 -1.53 -25.27
C GLN A 499 -3.15 -0.12 -24.98
N ILE A 500 -3.98 0.01 -23.94
CA ILE A 500 -4.45 1.28 -23.43
C ILE A 500 -4.41 1.19 -21.91
N PHE A 501 -3.79 2.18 -21.27
CA PHE A 501 -3.75 2.21 -19.81
C PHE A 501 -3.61 3.62 -19.28
N ARG A 502 -4.05 3.79 -18.04
CA ARG A 502 -3.89 5.03 -17.28
C ARG A 502 -2.50 5.02 -16.66
N ALA A 503 -1.88 6.20 -16.59
CA ALA A 503 -0.56 6.32 -16.01
C ALA A 503 -0.34 7.69 -15.36
N GLY A 504 0.51 7.70 -14.35
CA GLY A 504 1.15 8.90 -13.82
C GLY A 504 2.49 9.12 -14.52
N LEU A 505 2.70 10.31 -15.09
CA LEU A 505 3.95 10.64 -15.76
C LEU A 505 4.60 11.85 -15.10
N LYS A 506 5.93 11.82 -15.03
CA LYS A 506 6.77 12.96 -14.66
C LYS A 506 8.05 12.98 -15.47
N ILE A 507 8.64 14.16 -15.60
CA ILE A 507 9.96 14.32 -16.23
C ILE A 507 11.02 13.67 -15.34
N ARG A 508 12.00 13.01 -15.94
CA ARG A 508 13.15 12.43 -15.22
C ARG A 508 14.49 12.82 -15.84
N GLY A 509 15.56 12.46 -15.13
CA GLY A 509 16.94 12.78 -15.49
C GLY A 509 17.42 14.07 -14.84
N SER A 510 18.70 14.16 -14.49
CA SER A 510 19.26 15.34 -13.79
C SER A 510 19.70 16.41 -14.78
N SER A 511 20.64 16.08 -15.66
CA SER A 511 21.17 16.99 -16.69
C SER A 511 20.25 17.16 -17.89
N THR A 512 19.35 16.20 -18.15
CA THR A 512 18.50 16.16 -19.35
C THR A 512 17.09 16.71 -19.15
N ALA A 513 16.72 17.09 -17.92
CA ALA A 513 15.33 17.45 -17.60
C ALA A 513 14.83 18.68 -18.37
N GLY A 514 15.74 19.60 -18.70
CA GLY A 514 15.46 20.82 -19.45
C GLY A 514 15.48 20.65 -20.97
N ASN A 515 15.71 19.44 -21.50
CA ASN A 515 15.73 19.22 -22.94
C ASN A 515 14.32 19.41 -23.53
N PRO A 516 14.19 19.99 -24.75
CA PRO A 516 12.89 20.11 -25.42
C PRO A 516 12.17 18.78 -25.63
N LYS A 517 12.93 17.71 -25.86
CA LYS A 517 12.48 16.33 -25.84
C LYS A 517 13.06 15.68 -24.58
N TYR A 518 12.19 15.32 -23.64
CA TYR A 518 12.59 14.97 -22.29
C TYR A 518 12.21 13.53 -21.93
N ASN A 519 12.92 12.99 -20.95
CA ASN A 519 12.74 11.63 -20.48
C ASN A 519 11.52 11.53 -19.56
N TRP A 520 10.78 10.41 -19.64
CA TRP A 520 9.64 10.13 -18.78
C TRP A 520 9.94 9.05 -17.76
N ALA A 521 9.54 9.28 -16.51
CA ALA A 521 9.15 8.20 -15.60
C ALA A 521 7.65 7.96 -15.77
N VAL A 522 7.26 6.74 -16.10
CA VAL A 522 5.88 6.33 -16.35
C VAL A 522 5.48 5.35 -15.24
N HIS A 523 4.41 5.66 -14.52
CA HIS A 523 3.83 4.82 -13.47
C HIS A 523 2.47 4.32 -13.94
N CYS A 524 2.35 3.03 -14.22
CA CYS A 524 1.12 2.40 -14.68
C CYS A 524 0.10 2.31 -13.55
N TRP A 525 -1.16 2.61 -13.86
CA TRP A 525 -2.24 2.74 -12.90
C TRP A 525 -3.47 1.94 -13.29
N ASP A 526 -4.18 1.44 -12.29
CA ASP A 526 -5.53 0.89 -12.46
C ASP A 526 -6.62 1.99 -12.47
N GLU A 527 -7.88 1.59 -12.30
CA GLU A 527 -9.03 2.50 -12.22
C GLU A 527 -8.93 3.47 -11.02
N ASP A 528 -8.36 3.04 -9.89
CA ASP A 528 -8.27 3.87 -8.69
C ASP A 528 -6.96 4.68 -8.60
N ASN A 529 -6.16 4.68 -9.67
CA ASN A 529 -4.80 5.21 -9.72
C ASN A 529 -3.80 4.46 -8.83
N ALA A 530 -4.12 3.24 -8.41
CA ALA A 530 -3.16 2.41 -7.69
C ALA A 530 -2.12 1.84 -8.68
N PRO A 531 -0.85 1.69 -8.27
CA PRO A 531 0.17 1.14 -9.14
C PRO A 531 -0.19 -0.28 -9.61
N THR A 532 -0.14 -0.52 -10.92
CA THR A 532 -0.50 -1.82 -11.50
C THR A 532 0.54 -2.29 -12.50
N ASN A 533 0.89 -3.58 -12.46
CA ASN A 533 1.92 -4.14 -13.34
C ASN A 533 1.35 -4.38 -14.73
N ILE A 534 1.89 -3.69 -15.74
CA ILE A 534 1.43 -3.80 -17.14
C ILE A 534 2.62 -4.21 -18.00
N PRO A 535 2.53 -5.28 -18.81
CA PRO A 535 3.55 -5.59 -19.80
C PRO A 535 3.50 -4.56 -20.93
N ILE A 536 4.62 -3.98 -21.33
CA ILE A 536 4.67 -3.00 -22.41
C ILE A 536 5.49 -3.55 -23.58
N LEU A 537 4.93 -3.53 -24.79
CA LEU A 537 5.61 -3.93 -26.03
C LEU A 537 6.27 -5.33 -25.97
N GLY A 538 5.61 -6.26 -25.28
CA GLY A 538 6.06 -7.65 -25.10
C GLY A 538 7.16 -7.84 -24.05
N MET A 539 7.54 -6.79 -23.33
CA MET A 539 8.42 -6.89 -22.16
C MET A 539 7.61 -7.28 -20.91
N PRO A 540 8.22 -7.97 -19.93
CA PRO A 540 7.59 -8.33 -18.66
C PRO A 540 6.89 -7.19 -17.93
N ALA A 541 5.81 -7.55 -17.26
CA ALA A 541 4.95 -6.61 -16.55
C ALA A 541 5.67 -5.96 -15.37
N ASP A 542 5.56 -4.65 -15.29
CA ASP A 542 6.01 -3.83 -14.16
C ASP A 542 5.10 -2.59 -14.11
N ASN A 543 5.04 -1.93 -12.96
CA ASN A 543 4.27 -0.71 -12.78
C ASN A 543 5.09 0.54 -13.05
N GLU A 544 6.41 0.44 -13.22
CA GLU A 544 7.31 1.56 -13.49
C GLU A 544 8.15 1.34 -14.76
N TRP A 545 8.06 2.30 -15.68
CA TRP A 545 8.75 2.28 -16.97
C TRP A 545 9.50 3.59 -17.24
N VAL A 546 10.47 3.51 -18.14
CA VAL A 546 11.28 4.65 -18.56
C VAL A 546 11.08 4.86 -20.05
N PHE A 547 10.51 6.01 -20.44
CA PHE A 547 10.56 6.40 -21.85
C PHE A 547 11.77 7.32 -21.98
N HIS A 548 12.90 6.74 -22.35
CA HIS A 548 14.16 7.44 -22.52
C HIS A 548 14.15 8.20 -23.84
N ALA A 549 14.48 9.49 -23.76
CA ALA A 549 14.63 10.41 -24.86
C ALA A 549 16.12 10.71 -25.08
N PRO A 550 16.82 9.92 -25.91
CA PRO A 550 18.13 10.36 -26.39
C PRO A 550 17.97 11.71 -27.12
N PHE A 551 18.92 12.60 -26.87
CA PHE A 551 18.91 13.97 -27.37
C PHE A 551 20.33 14.45 -27.73
N GLY A 552 20.96 15.28 -26.88
CA GLY A 552 22.25 15.89 -27.19
C GLY A 552 23.42 14.92 -27.17
N PHE A 553 23.61 14.19 -26.06
CA PHE A 553 24.79 13.32 -25.86
C PHE A 553 24.80 12.12 -26.81
N ASP A 554 23.64 11.49 -27.01
CA ASP A 554 23.45 10.38 -27.93
C ASP A 554 22.50 10.76 -29.08
N PRO A 555 23.03 11.35 -30.18
CA PRO A 555 22.25 11.62 -31.38
C PRO A 555 21.96 10.35 -32.21
N SER A 556 22.64 9.23 -31.92
CA SER A 556 22.44 7.95 -32.59
C SER A 556 21.17 7.22 -32.11
N LEU A 557 20.72 7.58 -30.90
CA LEU A 557 19.59 7.02 -30.17
C LEU A 557 19.82 5.60 -29.60
N PHE A 558 20.96 4.95 -29.86
CA PHE A 558 21.14 3.54 -29.52
C PHE A 558 22.29 3.25 -28.55
N HIS A 559 22.94 4.23 -27.91
CA HIS A 559 24.05 3.91 -26.99
C HIS A 559 23.60 3.07 -25.79
N ASN A 560 22.49 3.46 -25.15
CA ASN A 560 21.86 2.68 -24.07
C ASN A 560 21.42 1.28 -24.56
N PRO A 561 20.61 1.18 -25.64
CA PRO A 561 20.31 -0.08 -26.32
C PRO A 561 21.51 -1.01 -26.55
N LEU A 562 22.58 -0.50 -27.17
CA LEU A 562 23.78 -1.28 -27.47
C LEU A 562 24.45 -1.81 -26.21
N ALA A 563 24.60 -0.98 -25.17
CA ALA A 563 25.18 -1.42 -23.91
C ALA A 563 24.32 -2.48 -23.20
N SER A 564 22.98 -2.34 -23.26
CA SER A 564 22.05 -3.36 -22.75
C SER A 564 22.21 -4.68 -23.49
N ASP A 565 22.28 -4.64 -24.81
CA ASP A 565 22.44 -5.84 -25.63
C ASP A 565 23.79 -6.51 -25.40
N MET A 566 24.88 -5.73 -25.30
CA MET A 566 26.21 -6.22 -24.94
C MET A 566 26.18 -7.03 -23.64
N SER A 567 25.49 -6.53 -22.61
CA SER A 567 25.36 -7.22 -21.31
C SER A 567 24.50 -8.47 -21.42
N ASN A 568 23.35 -8.37 -22.09
CA ASN A 568 22.42 -9.49 -22.24
C ASN A 568 23.03 -10.65 -23.04
N GLU A 569 23.81 -10.37 -24.10
CA GLU A 569 24.48 -11.41 -24.91
C GLU A 569 25.51 -12.22 -24.11
N ILE A 570 26.16 -11.62 -23.12
CA ILE A 570 27.11 -12.32 -22.24
C ILE A 570 26.44 -12.97 -21.02
N GLY A 571 25.09 -12.97 -20.98
CA GLY A 571 24.30 -13.62 -19.93
C GLY A 571 24.13 -12.79 -18.65
N ARG A 572 24.35 -11.47 -18.71
CA ARG A 572 24.15 -10.55 -17.58
C ARG A 572 22.93 -9.69 -17.86
N TYR A 573 21.90 -9.81 -17.02
CA TYR A 573 20.68 -9.00 -17.19
C TYR A 573 21.02 -7.50 -17.27
N ALA A 574 20.54 -6.87 -18.32
CA ALA A 574 20.38 -5.43 -18.48
C ALA A 574 18.96 -5.14 -18.96
N SER A 575 18.45 -3.96 -18.62
CA SER A 575 17.08 -3.57 -18.98
C SER A 575 16.82 -3.78 -20.46
N ARG A 576 15.76 -4.52 -20.78
CA ARG A 576 15.27 -4.66 -22.16
C ARG A 576 14.70 -3.33 -22.61
N TYR A 577 14.67 -3.17 -23.93
CA TYR A 577 14.13 -1.98 -24.56
C TYR A 577 13.33 -2.28 -25.82
N ARG A 578 12.52 -1.32 -26.23
CA ARG A 578 11.88 -1.26 -27.55
C ARG A 578 11.94 0.18 -28.07
N PHE A 579 12.25 0.35 -29.35
CA PHE A 579 12.08 1.64 -30.01
C PHE A 579 10.59 1.90 -30.25
N ALA A 580 10.16 3.14 -30.03
CA ALA A 580 8.82 3.58 -30.37
C ALA A 580 8.81 5.06 -30.75
N GLU A 581 7.90 5.45 -31.63
CA GLU A 581 7.62 6.86 -31.92
C GLU A 581 6.54 7.39 -30.98
N VAL A 582 6.82 8.47 -30.27
CA VAL A 582 5.91 9.05 -29.29
C VAL A 582 5.21 10.28 -29.85
N TYR A 583 3.91 10.37 -29.62
CA TYR A 583 3.08 11.54 -29.85
C TYR A 583 2.55 12.06 -28.50
N LEU A 584 2.65 13.36 -28.27
CA LEU A 584 2.22 14.01 -27.03
C LEU A 584 1.12 15.03 -27.32
N ASN A 585 -0.01 14.88 -26.64
CA ASN A 585 -1.07 15.89 -26.64
C ASN A 585 -1.44 16.28 -25.20
N GLU A 586 -1.08 17.52 -24.85
CA GLU A 586 -1.32 18.09 -23.52
C GLU A 586 -2.57 18.96 -23.47
N ASN A 587 -3.26 19.13 -24.60
CA ASN A 587 -4.37 20.06 -24.69
C ASN A 587 -5.62 19.53 -23.97
N LEU A 588 -6.41 20.46 -23.43
CA LEU A 588 -7.75 20.15 -22.91
C LEU A 588 -8.61 19.54 -24.02
N ALA A 589 -9.41 18.53 -23.67
CA ALA A 589 -10.41 17.89 -24.53
C ALA A 589 -11.34 18.88 -25.25
N THR A 590 -11.64 20.00 -24.59
CA THR A 590 -12.56 21.05 -25.06
C THR A 590 -11.87 22.12 -25.91
N SER A 591 -10.53 22.08 -26.04
CA SER A 591 -9.78 23.07 -26.81
C SER A 591 -9.92 22.84 -28.32
N THR A 592 -9.77 23.91 -29.10
CA THR A 592 -9.75 23.83 -30.58
C THR A 592 -8.58 23.00 -31.12
N ASN A 593 -7.55 22.75 -30.31
CA ASN A 593 -6.37 21.96 -30.63
C ASN A 593 -6.38 20.57 -29.96
N ALA A 594 -7.52 20.12 -29.43
CA ALA A 594 -7.64 18.82 -28.74
C ALA A 594 -7.46 17.61 -29.68
N THR A 595 -7.63 17.82 -30.99
CA THR A 595 -7.46 16.78 -32.00
C THR A 595 -5.99 16.43 -32.20
N VAL A 596 -5.66 15.14 -32.15
CA VAL A 596 -4.29 14.66 -32.38
C VAL A 596 -3.94 14.80 -33.87
N SER A 597 -2.80 15.40 -34.16
CA SER A 597 -2.28 15.63 -35.51
C SER A 597 -0.79 15.31 -35.59
N THR A 598 -0.21 15.35 -36.79
CA THR A 598 1.23 15.15 -36.99
C THR A 598 2.11 16.15 -36.24
N LYS A 599 1.57 17.30 -35.83
CA LYS A 599 2.27 18.28 -34.98
C LYS A 599 2.50 17.81 -33.55
N ASN A 600 1.78 16.78 -33.11
CA ASN A 600 1.95 16.17 -31.79
C ASN A 600 3.15 15.21 -31.74
N TYR A 601 3.85 14.98 -32.85
CA TYR A 601 5.02 14.12 -32.87
C TYR A 601 6.09 14.64 -31.91
N PHE A 602 6.54 13.77 -31.02
CA PHE A 602 7.47 14.09 -29.93
C PHE A 602 8.81 13.34 -30.05
N GLY A 603 8.99 12.55 -31.13
CA GLY A 603 10.26 11.90 -31.48
C GLY A 603 10.29 10.40 -31.19
N VAL A 604 11.41 9.78 -31.54
CA VAL A 604 11.71 8.36 -31.26
C VAL A 604 12.24 8.20 -29.83
N TYR A 605 11.73 7.23 -29.09
CA TYR A 605 12.12 6.92 -27.73
C TYR A 605 12.63 5.49 -27.60
N ASN A 606 13.48 5.28 -26.61
CA ASN A 606 13.81 3.95 -26.12
C ASN A 606 12.89 3.70 -24.92
N ILE A 607 11.95 2.78 -25.09
CA ILE A 607 11.07 2.34 -24.01
C ILE A 607 11.82 1.27 -23.24
N ILE A 608 12.29 1.60 -22.04
CA ILE A 608 13.24 0.81 -21.27
C ILE A 608 12.60 0.37 -19.95
N GLU A 609 12.88 -0.87 -19.55
CA GLU A 609 12.55 -1.38 -18.23
C GLU A 609 13.26 -0.60 -17.12
N ARG A 610 12.57 -0.34 -16.02
CA ARG A 610 13.24 0.13 -14.81
C ARG A 610 14.03 -1.01 -14.17
N ILE A 611 15.21 -0.73 -13.61
CA ILE A 611 15.90 -1.73 -12.79
C ILE A 611 15.13 -1.88 -11.48
N THR A 612 14.51 -3.05 -11.30
CA THR A 612 13.71 -3.43 -10.14
C THR A 612 14.02 -4.88 -9.74
N VAL A 613 13.72 -5.23 -8.49
CA VAL A 613 13.80 -6.62 -8.01
C VAL A 613 12.58 -7.39 -8.49
N ASP A 614 12.81 -8.33 -9.40
CA ASP A 614 11.79 -9.20 -9.99
C ASP A 614 12.46 -10.44 -10.63
N PRO A 615 11.81 -11.62 -10.64
CA PRO A 615 12.37 -12.83 -11.26
C PRO A 615 12.74 -12.69 -12.73
N GLN A 616 12.11 -11.77 -13.47
CA GLN A 616 12.42 -11.47 -14.87
C GLN A 616 13.35 -10.26 -15.05
N ARG A 617 13.89 -9.71 -13.95
CA ARG A 617 14.82 -8.56 -13.91
C ARG A 617 15.99 -8.84 -12.97
N VAL A 618 16.19 -8.05 -11.91
CA VAL A 618 17.17 -8.37 -10.86
C VAL A 618 16.57 -9.46 -9.97
N ASN A 619 16.91 -10.71 -10.28
CA ASN A 619 16.39 -11.89 -9.61
C ASN A 619 17.12 -12.15 -8.28
N ILE A 620 16.71 -11.41 -7.25
CA ILE A 620 17.14 -11.62 -5.86
C ILE A 620 15.90 -11.75 -4.95
N ALA A 621 16.07 -12.33 -3.77
CA ALA A 621 14.98 -12.42 -2.81
C ALA A 621 14.49 -11.02 -2.38
N LYS A 622 13.17 -10.77 -2.33
CA LYS A 622 12.64 -9.54 -1.73
C LYS A 622 12.69 -9.61 -0.20
N LEU A 623 13.07 -8.52 0.45
CA LEU A 623 13.17 -8.40 1.90
C LEU A 623 11.88 -7.83 2.52
N THR A 624 11.25 -8.62 3.38
CA THR A 624 10.17 -8.16 4.26
C THR A 624 10.75 -7.60 5.56
N ASP A 625 9.98 -6.87 6.36
CA ASP A 625 10.43 -6.36 7.66
C ASP A 625 10.62 -7.46 8.71
N ALA A 626 10.07 -8.66 8.48
CA ALA A 626 10.27 -9.84 9.31
C ALA A 626 11.62 -10.56 9.08
N ASP A 627 12.29 -10.28 7.97
CA ASP A 627 13.55 -10.93 7.57
C ASP A 627 14.75 -10.32 8.35
N VAL A 628 14.81 -10.55 9.66
CA VAL A 628 15.78 -9.91 10.57
C VAL A 628 16.88 -10.85 11.08
N ASN A 629 16.80 -12.15 10.76
CA ASN A 629 17.80 -13.15 11.14
C ASN A 629 18.37 -13.85 9.90
N PRO A 630 19.59 -14.42 9.98
CA PRO A 630 20.09 -15.28 8.92
C PRO A 630 19.28 -16.58 8.78
N PRO A 631 19.13 -17.12 7.56
CA PRO A 631 19.71 -16.61 6.31
C PRO A 631 18.95 -15.45 5.67
N GLU A 632 17.73 -15.13 6.09
CA GLU A 632 16.83 -14.20 5.40
C GLU A 632 17.39 -12.78 5.32
N VAL A 633 17.97 -12.28 6.42
CA VAL A 633 18.61 -10.95 6.51
C VAL A 633 19.85 -10.81 5.61
N THR A 634 20.36 -11.91 5.05
CA THR A 634 21.69 -11.89 4.43
C THR A 634 21.72 -11.34 3.01
N GLY A 635 20.55 -11.02 2.43
CA GLY A 635 20.43 -10.50 1.08
C GLY A 635 19.00 -10.13 0.69
N GLY A 636 18.87 -9.66 -0.55
CA GLY A 636 17.70 -8.93 -1.05
C GLY A 636 17.93 -7.43 -1.16
N TYR A 637 19.19 -7.01 -1.21
CA TYR A 637 19.59 -5.61 -1.27
C TYR A 637 19.96 -5.21 -2.69
N LEU A 638 19.24 -4.24 -3.27
CA LEU A 638 19.62 -3.54 -4.50
C LEU A 638 20.10 -2.13 -4.14
N MET A 639 21.23 -1.73 -4.70
CA MET A 639 21.94 -0.51 -4.36
C MET A 639 22.49 0.16 -5.61
N SER A 640 22.88 1.44 -5.47
CA SER A 640 23.68 2.11 -6.49
C SER A 640 24.74 3.05 -5.91
N ILE A 641 25.78 3.30 -6.68
CA ILE A 641 26.67 4.46 -6.54
C ILE A 641 26.18 5.50 -7.56
N ASP A 642 25.51 6.53 -7.06
CA ASP A 642 24.94 7.61 -7.86
C ASP A 642 24.76 8.89 -7.02
N ARG A 643 24.32 9.98 -7.64
CA ARG A 643 24.05 11.24 -6.95
C ARG A 643 23.02 11.04 -5.83
N PRO A 644 23.26 11.58 -4.64
CA PRO A 644 22.28 11.54 -3.57
C PRO A 644 21.07 12.40 -3.92
N VAL A 645 19.90 11.99 -3.47
CA VAL A 645 18.68 12.82 -3.49
C VAL A 645 18.26 13.13 -2.07
N ALA A 646 17.83 14.37 -1.79
CA ALA A 646 17.56 14.80 -0.42
C ALA A 646 16.46 13.99 0.29
N SER A 647 15.52 13.42 -0.48
CA SER A 647 14.45 12.57 0.05
C SER A 647 14.87 11.12 0.32
N ASP A 648 16.01 10.69 -0.21
CA ASP A 648 16.55 9.34 -0.10
C ASP A 648 18.08 9.44 0.07
N PRO A 649 18.54 9.84 1.27
CA PRO A 649 19.95 10.09 1.52
C PRO A 649 20.75 8.76 1.51
N PRO A 650 21.98 8.77 0.97
CA PRO A 650 22.82 7.60 0.93
C PRO A 650 23.36 7.24 2.32
N PHE A 651 23.83 6.00 2.46
CA PHE A 651 24.65 5.57 3.59
C PHE A 651 26.12 5.43 3.18
N SER A 652 27.02 5.45 4.17
CA SER A 652 28.44 5.25 3.93
C SER A 652 28.88 3.88 4.44
N ALA A 653 29.38 3.04 3.53
CA ALA A 653 29.91 1.74 3.87
C ALA A 653 30.98 1.28 2.86
N GLY A 654 31.92 0.46 3.33
CA GLY A 654 32.99 -0.09 2.49
C GLY A 654 33.92 0.96 1.88
N GLY A 655 33.87 2.23 2.32
CA GLY A 655 34.62 3.34 1.71
C GLY A 655 33.90 4.04 0.56
N GLN A 656 32.60 3.77 0.34
CA GLN A 656 31.76 4.43 -0.67
C GLN A 656 30.56 5.13 -0.03
N SER A 657 29.93 6.01 -0.81
CA SER A 657 28.58 6.53 -0.56
C SER A 657 27.61 5.76 -1.45
N ILE A 658 26.59 5.13 -0.85
CA ILE A 658 25.74 4.14 -1.50
C ILE A 658 24.27 4.52 -1.28
N ASN A 659 23.47 4.50 -2.35
CA ASN A 659 22.03 4.73 -2.30
C ASN A 659 21.27 3.43 -2.03
N TYR A 660 20.16 3.54 -1.30
CA TYR A 660 19.21 2.45 -1.09
C TYR A 660 18.21 2.40 -2.26
N LEU A 661 18.12 1.26 -2.96
CA LEU A 661 17.11 1.08 -4.02
C LEU A 661 16.06 0.04 -3.64
N GLU A 662 16.46 -1.07 -3.03
CA GLU A 662 15.57 -2.06 -2.43
C GLU A 662 16.26 -2.69 -1.20
N PRO A 663 15.63 -2.68 -0.01
CA PRO A 663 14.52 -1.80 0.36
C PRO A 663 14.89 -0.32 0.21
N LYS A 664 13.90 0.57 0.05
CA LYS A 664 14.14 2.01 -0.07
C LYS A 664 14.60 2.60 1.27
N TYR A 665 15.21 3.78 1.27
CA TYR A 665 15.64 4.46 2.50
C TYR A 665 14.51 4.59 3.54
N ALA A 666 13.32 5.00 3.09
CA ALA A 666 12.14 5.17 3.96
C ALA A 666 11.66 3.86 4.61
N GLU A 667 12.09 2.71 4.11
CA GLU A 667 11.76 1.39 4.64
C GLU A 667 12.90 0.87 5.51
N ILE A 668 14.13 0.81 4.98
CA ILE A 668 15.27 0.17 5.67
C ILE A 668 15.65 0.87 6.97
N THR A 669 15.37 2.17 7.10
CA THR A 669 15.66 2.97 8.30
C THR A 669 14.56 2.91 9.37
N LEU A 670 13.51 2.12 9.15
CA LEU A 670 12.48 1.88 10.17
C LEU A 670 13.06 1.01 11.30
N PRO A 671 12.72 1.28 12.59
CA PRO A 671 13.30 0.55 13.73
C PRO A 671 13.19 -0.98 13.64
N GLN A 672 12.10 -1.51 13.07
CA GLN A 672 11.92 -2.95 12.90
C GLN A 672 12.88 -3.57 11.85
N ARG A 673 13.44 -2.75 10.96
CA ARG A 673 14.43 -3.15 9.94
C ARG A 673 15.87 -2.81 10.32
N ASP A 674 16.13 -2.28 11.52
CA ASP A 674 17.49 -2.04 12.04
C ASP A 674 18.44 -3.23 11.83
N PRO A 675 18.04 -4.50 12.05
CA PRO A 675 18.94 -5.65 11.81
C PRO A 675 19.37 -5.78 10.35
N GLN A 676 18.53 -5.39 9.39
CA GLN A 676 18.82 -5.43 7.96
C GLN A 676 19.84 -4.35 7.58
N GLU A 677 19.64 -3.11 8.04
CA GLU A 677 20.57 -2.01 7.80
C GLU A 677 21.95 -2.30 8.43
N GLN A 678 21.95 -2.80 9.66
CA GLN A 678 23.18 -3.18 10.37
C GLN A 678 23.91 -4.31 9.67
N TYR A 679 23.20 -5.34 9.20
CA TYR A 679 23.81 -6.44 8.46
C TYR A 679 24.47 -5.93 7.18
N LEU A 680 23.73 -5.18 6.35
CA LEU A 680 24.24 -4.67 5.07
C LEU A 680 25.48 -3.79 5.28
N THR A 681 25.39 -2.82 6.18
CA THR A 681 26.48 -1.90 6.52
C THR A 681 27.71 -2.66 7.00
N LYS A 682 27.52 -3.62 7.91
CA LYS A 682 28.61 -4.46 8.42
C LYS A 682 29.25 -5.32 7.33
N TYR A 683 28.46 -5.91 6.44
CA TYR A 683 28.96 -6.74 5.35
C TYR A 683 29.84 -5.92 4.40
N LEU A 684 29.36 -4.75 3.96
CA LEU A 684 30.10 -3.85 3.07
C LEU A 684 31.37 -3.29 3.74
N ASN A 685 31.31 -2.95 5.03
CA ASN A 685 32.50 -2.54 5.79
C ASN A 685 33.51 -3.68 5.94
N SER A 686 33.05 -4.93 6.09
CA SER A 686 33.92 -6.10 6.15
C SER A 686 34.62 -6.34 4.80
N PHE A 687 33.90 -6.16 3.70
CA PHE A 687 34.48 -6.16 2.34
C PHE A 687 35.57 -5.07 2.21
N GLY A 688 35.26 -3.82 2.55
CA GLY A 688 36.24 -2.72 2.48
C GLY A 688 37.46 -2.95 3.37
N ALA A 689 37.27 -3.53 4.57
CA ALA A 689 38.36 -3.92 5.46
C ALA A 689 39.22 -5.04 4.87
N ALA A 690 38.61 -6.06 4.25
CA ALA A 690 39.33 -7.14 3.58
C ALA A 690 40.17 -6.62 2.40
N LEU A 691 39.60 -5.73 1.59
CA LEU A 691 40.25 -5.11 0.42
C LEU A 691 41.43 -4.20 0.80
N SER A 692 41.34 -3.53 1.96
CA SER A 692 42.41 -2.67 2.49
C SER A 692 43.42 -3.41 3.39
N SER A 693 43.19 -4.69 3.68
CA SER A 693 44.04 -5.46 4.60
C SER A 693 45.43 -5.77 4.01
N LYS A 694 46.35 -6.27 4.86
CA LYS A 694 47.66 -6.77 4.39
C LYS A 694 47.56 -8.04 3.56
N SER A 695 46.52 -8.85 3.76
CA SER A 695 46.31 -10.14 3.07
C SER A 695 45.19 -10.04 2.04
N TRP A 696 44.98 -8.85 1.48
CA TRP A 696 43.84 -8.52 0.63
C TRP A 696 43.74 -9.39 -0.65
N THR A 697 44.85 -9.85 -1.23
CA THR A 697 44.86 -10.79 -2.38
C THR A 697 44.71 -12.26 -1.99
N ASN A 698 44.61 -12.59 -0.70
CA ASN A 698 44.40 -13.97 -0.28
C ASN A 698 43.01 -14.45 -0.76
N PRO A 699 42.88 -15.58 -1.46
CA PRO A 699 41.62 -16.01 -2.05
C PRO A 699 40.56 -16.44 -1.02
N VAL A 700 40.93 -16.69 0.23
CA VAL A 700 40.05 -17.16 1.30
C VAL A 700 39.74 -16.07 2.33
N THR A 701 40.73 -15.25 2.67
CA THR A 701 40.59 -14.23 3.73
C THR A 701 40.63 -12.79 3.21
N GLY A 702 40.92 -12.61 1.92
CA GLY A 702 40.94 -11.33 1.23
C GLY A 702 39.56 -10.91 0.77
N TYR A 703 39.51 -10.07 -0.28
CA TYR A 703 38.24 -9.52 -0.77
C TYR A 703 37.44 -10.48 -1.66
N LEU A 704 38.09 -11.46 -2.30
CA LEU A 704 37.47 -12.35 -3.29
C LEU A 704 36.20 -13.08 -2.79
N PRO A 705 36.09 -13.57 -1.54
CA PRO A 705 34.87 -14.19 -1.04
C PRO A 705 33.64 -13.25 -0.98
N PHE A 706 33.85 -11.94 -1.03
CA PHE A 706 32.78 -10.96 -0.91
C PHE A 706 32.14 -10.62 -2.26
N ILE A 707 32.75 -10.96 -3.39
CA ILE A 707 32.34 -10.51 -4.73
C ILE A 707 32.10 -11.66 -5.71
N ASP A 708 31.18 -11.48 -6.65
CA ASP A 708 31.13 -12.28 -7.86
C ASP A 708 32.18 -11.72 -8.82
N ARG A 709 33.38 -12.30 -8.80
CA ARG A 709 34.50 -11.84 -9.64
C ARG A 709 34.13 -11.74 -11.12
N GLY A 710 33.35 -12.69 -11.64
CA GLY A 710 32.95 -12.68 -13.05
C GLY A 710 32.04 -11.50 -13.37
N ALA A 711 31.06 -11.22 -12.51
CA ALA A 711 30.13 -10.11 -12.72
C ALA A 711 30.84 -8.75 -12.66
N TRP A 712 31.79 -8.59 -11.74
CA TRP A 712 32.59 -7.37 -11.64
C TRP A 712 33.47 -7.17 -12.88
N ILE A 713 34.09 -8.25 -13.39
CA ILE A 713 34.89 -8.21 -14.63
C ILE A 713 34.02 -7.89 -15.85
N ASP A 714 32.87 -8.56 -16.01
CA ASP A 714 31.95 -8.31 -17.12
C ASP A 714 31.45 -6.84 -17.09
N HIS A 715 31.11 -6.33 -15.91
CA HIS A 715 30.66 -4.94 -15.73
C HIS A 715 31.72 -3.92 -16.14
N ILE A 716 32.96 -4.09 -15.70
CA ILE A 716 34.03 -3.13 -16.03
C ILE A 716 34.45 -3.24 -17.51
N ILE A 717 34.44 -4.43 -18.11
CA ILE A 717 34.75 -4.60 -19.53
C ILE A 717 33.77 -3.79 -20.40
N ILE A 718 32.47 -3.86 -20.13
CA ILE A 718 31.45 -3.13 -20.90
C ILE A 718 31.70 -1.62 -20.80
N ASN A 719 31.92 -1.09 -19.59
CA ASN A 719 32.18 0.33 -19.37
C ASN A 719 33.49 0.81 -20.01
N VAL A 720 34.53 -0.02 -20.00
CA VAL A 720 35.84 0.30 -20.62
C VAL A 720 35.74 0.28 -22.15
N ILE A 721 35.12 -0.75 -22.74
CA ILE A 721 34.94 -0.85 -24.20
C ILE A 721 34.07 0.28 -24.74
N SER A 722 33.02 0.66 -24.01
CA SER A 722 32.16 1.77 -24.39
C SER A 722 32.77 3.14 -24.10
N PHE A 723 33.85 3.19 -23.32
CA PHE A 723 34.37 4.42 -22.72
C PHE A 723 33.26 5.24 -22.02
N ASN A 724 32.50 4.61 -21.12
CA ASN A 724 31.45 5.32 -20.37
C ASN A 724 32.09 6.33 -19.39
N VAL A 725 31.90 7.61 -19.68
CA VAL A 725 32.52 8.74 -18.96
C VAL A 725 32.09 8.83 -17.49
N ASP A 726 30.90 8.30 -17.16
CA ASP A 726 30.30 8.39 -15.83
C ASP A 726 30.34 7.06 -15.05
N ALA A 727 30.92 6.00 -15.64
CA ALA A 727 31.01 4.66 -15.04
C ALA A 727 31.56 4.69 -13.61
N LEU A 728 31.11 3.76 -12.75
CA LEU A 728 31.60 3.52 -11.38
C LEU A 728 31.35 4.64 -10.37
N ARG A 729 31.29 5.90 -10.80
CA ARG A 729 31.06 7.09 -9.97
C ARG A 729 29.60 7.51 -9.93
N LEU A 730 28.86 7.20 -10.99
CA LEU A 730 27.45 7.52 -11.18
C LEU A 730 26.78 6.35 -11.92
N SER A 731 25.46 6.24 -11.78
CA SER A 731 24.64 5.26 -12.50
C SER A 731 25.11 3.79 -12.37
N ALA A 732 25.84 3.46 -11.29
CA ALA A 732 26.45 2.16 -11.07
C ALA A 732 25.59 1.32 -10.12
N TYR A 733 24.86 0.34 -10.65
CA TYR A 733 24.00 -0.56 -9.88
C TYR A 733 24.76 -1.80 -9.44
N PHE A 734 24.42 -2.31 -8.27
CA PHE A 734 24.92 -3.57 -7.75
C PHE A 734 23.96 -4.12 -6.68
N TYR A 735 24.04 -5.41 -6.41
CA TYR A 735 23.15 -6.05 -5.47
C TYR A 735 23.84 -7.12 -4.63
N LYS A 736 23.14 -7.56 -3.57
CA LYS A 736 23.55 -8.66 -2.72
C LYS A 736 22.36 -9.56 -2.40
N ASP A 737 22.44 -10.81 -2.86
CA ASP A 737 21.43 -11.83 -2.56
C ASP A 737 21.80 -12.68 -1.34
N ARG A 738 20.81 -13.45 -0.84
CA ARG A 738 20.92 -14.24 0.39
C ARG A 738 22.06 -15.23 0.28
N ASN A 739 22.97 -15.20 1.26
CA ASN A 739 24.21 -15.97 1.31
C ASN A 739 25.14 -15.81 0.09
N GLY A 740 24.84 -14.87 -0.82
CA GLY A 740 25.61 -14.63 -2.03
C GLY A 740 26.64 -13.50 -1.86
N PRO A 741 27.58 -13.39 -2.80
CA PRO A 741 28.50 -12.26 -2.86
C PRO A 741 27.80 -10.98 -3.38
N ILE A 742 28.56 -9.88 -3.42
CA ILE A 742 28.17 -8.64 -4.11
C ILE A 742 28.32 -8.86 -5.62
N VAL A 743 27.26 -8.58 -6.36
CA VAL A 743 27.20 -8.69 -7.82
C VAL A 743 27.05 -7.29 -8.40
N PHE A 744 27.98 -6.88 -9.26
CA PHE A 744 27.88 -5.60 -9.98
C PHE A 744 27.00 -5.71 -11.22
N GLY A 745 26.28 -4.64 -11.53
CA GLY A 745 25.22 -4.60 -12.53
C GLY A 745 23.82 -4.64 -11.91
N PRO A 746 22.76 -4.44 -12.72
CA PRO A 746 22.78 -4.27 -14.18
C PRO A 746 23.50 -3.01 -14.67
N ILE A 747 23.98 -3.01 -15.92
CA ILE A 747 24.54 -1.80 -16.54
C ILE A 747 23.42 -0.77 -16.80
N TRP A 748 23.74 0.52 -16.71
CA TRP A 748 22.78 1.61 -16.86
C TRP A 748 23.47 2.92 -17.33
N ASP A 749 22.74 3.75 -18.08
CA ASP A 749 23.10 5.13 -18.46
C ASP A 749 24.40 5.28 -19.27
N PHE A 750 24.30 4.96 -20.56
CA PHE A 750 25.40 5.00 -21.54
C PHE A 750 25.20 6.11 -22.58
N ASP A 751 24.42 7.15 -22.29
CA ASP A 751 24.25 8.28 -23.23
C ASP A 751 25.58 9.01 -23.50
N ARG A 752 26.50 8.99 -22.53
CA ARG A 752 27.87 9.54 -22.58
C ARG A 752 28.94 8.45 -22.76
N ALA A 753 28.78 7.69 -23.82
CA ALA A 753 29.67 6.61 -24.22
C ALA A 753 29.72 6.51 -25.75
N PHE A 754 30.59 5.65 -26.28
CA PHE A 754 30.71 5.32 -27.70
C PHE A 754 31.05 6.50 -28.63
N GLY A 755 31.79 7.49 -28.13
CA GLY A 755 32.15 8.69 -28.90
C GLY A 755 31.00 9.68 -28.99
N SER A 756 30.28 9.82 -27.88
CA SER A 756 29.18 10.75 -27.67
C SER A 756 29.57 12.21 -27.92
N THR A 757 28.57 13.10 -28.00
CA THR A 757 28.83 14.54 -28.13
C THR A 757 29.34 15.19 -26.83
N ASP A 758 29.43 14.43 -25.73
CA ASP A 758 30.09 14.87 -24.50
C ASP A 758 31.59 15.15 -24.76
N GLY A 759 32.21 14.36 -25.65
CA GLY A 759 33.55 14.57 -26.17
C GLY A 759 34.67 13.98 -25.30
N ARG A 760 34.40 13.71 -24.01
CA ARG A 760 35.37 13.10 -23.10
C ARG A 760 35.71 11.65 -23.43
N ASP A 761 34.82 10.97 -24.15
CA ASP A 761 34.94 9.62 -24.67
C ASP A 761 35.45 9.56 -26.13
N ALA A 762 35.87 10.68 -26.70
CA ALA A 762 36.22 10.75 -28.13
C ALA A 762 37.60 10.16 -28.48
N ASN A 763 38.50 9.98 -27.51
CA ASN A 763 39.86 9.49 -27.74
C ASN A 763 40.04 8.04 -27.28
N PRO A 764 39.93 7.03 -28.16
CA PRO A 764 40.02 5.62 -27.77
C PRO A 764 41.44 5.17 -27.37
N LEU A 765 42.45 6.05 -27.40
CA LEU A 765 43.82 5.75 -27.00
C LEU A 765 44.11 6.04 -25.52
N VAL A 766 43.14 6.56 -24.79
CA VAL A 766 43.25 6.83 -23.35
C VAL A 766 42.12 6.13 -22.59
N TRP A 767 42.32 5.94 -21.28
CA TRP A 767 41.31 5.39 -20.38
C TRP A 767 40.61 6.47 -19.55
N SER A 768 41.11 7.71 -19.61
CA SER A 768 40.52 8.91 -19.03
C SER A 768 41.13 10.13 -19.72
N ASP A 769 40.37 11.20 -19.86
CA ASP A 769 40.77 12.44 -20.52
C ASP A 769 40.91 13.64 -19.55
N GLY A 770 40.75 13.42 -18.24
CA GLY A 770 40.77 14.48 -17.23
C GLY A 770 39.41 15.14 -17.02
N GLY A 771 38.35 14.35 -16.83
CA GLY A 771 37.01 14.82 -16.49
C GLY A 771 35.97 13.69 -16.37
N GLY A 772 36.23 12.56 -17.03
CA GLY A 772 35.52 11.29 -16.85
C GLY A 772 36.05 10.39 -15.74
N THR A 773 35.52 9.19 -15.65
CA THR A 773 36.03 8.11 -14.81
C THR A 773 37.40 7.64 -15.29
N ASP A 774 38.32 7.43 -14.35
CA ASP A 774 39.53 6.62 -14.57
C ASP A 774 39.24 5.20 -14.10
N PHE A 775 38.91 4.31 -15.04
CA PHE A 775 38.42 2.96 -14.77
C PHE A 775 39.33 2.12 -13.87
N PHE A 776 40.64 2.36 -13.93
CA PHE A 776 41.65 1.54 -13.23
C PHE A 776 42.18 2.19 -11.96
N ASN A 777 41.78 3.44 -11.66
CA ASN A 777 42.19 4.17 -10.44
C ASN A 777 40.98 4.69 -9.64
N TYR A 778 39.79 4.16 -9.88
CA TYR A 778 38.60 4.52 -9.13
C TYR A 778 38.49 3.72 -7.81
N PRO A 779 37.92 4.27 -6.72
CA PRO A 779 37.80 3.55 -5.45
C PRO A 779 37.20 2.15 -5.59
N TRP A 780 37.77 1.19 -4.86
CA TRP A 780 37.63 -0.27 -4.98
C TRP A 780 38.37 -0.88 -6.17
N TRP A 781 38.18 -0.31 -7.36
CA TRP A 781 38.71 -0.84 -8.61
C TRP A 781 40.22 -0.69 -8.70
N ASP A 782 40.76 0.44 -8.23
CA ASP A 782 42.20 0.70 -8.09
C ASP A 782 42.93 -0.45 -7.38
N ARG A 783 42.34 -0.91 -6.27
CA ARG A 783 42.89 -1.96 -5.46
C ARG A 783 42.76 -3.31 -6.17
N MET A 784 41.63 -3.59 -6.80
CA MET A 784 41.43 -4.84 -7.54
C MET A 784 42.36 -4.96 -8.75
N PHE A 785 42.59 -3.89 -9.51
CA PHE A 785 43.53 -3.93 -10.64
C PHE A 785 45.00 -3.98 -10.21
N ALA A 786 45.31 -3.69 -8.94
CA ALA A 786 46.60 -4.00 -8.35
C ALA A 786 46.78 -5.49 -7.99
N ASP A 787 45.72 -6.32 -8.02
CA ASP A 787 45.80 -7.77 -7.82
C ASP A 787 46.14 -8.42 -9.18
N PRO A 788 47.34 -9.03 -9.34
CA PRO A 788 47.72 -9.65 -10.61
C PRO A 788 46.76 -10.75 -11.05
N ALA A 789 46.14 -11.47 -10.11
CA ALA A 789 45.18 -12.51 -10.46
C ALA A 789 43.93 -11.86 -11.05
N PHE A 790 43.34 -10.88 -10.38
CA PHE A 790 42.15 -10.18 -10.86
C PHE A 790 42.39 -9.56 -12.24
N PHE A 791 43.50 -8.84 -12.41
CA PHE A 791 43.84 -8.21 -13.67
C PHE A 791 44.06 -9.24 -14.79
N GLN A 792 44.71 -10.37 -14.51
CA GLN A 792 44.85 -11.45 -15.50
C GLN A 792 43.49 -11.98 -15.95
N ALA A 793 42.54 -12.21 -15.04
CA ALA A 793 41.20 -12.67 -15.45
C ALA A 793 40.41 -11.61 -16.22
N PHE A 794 40.63 -10.33 -15.96
CA PHE A 794 40.08 -9.26 -16.81
C PHE A 794 40.63 -9.35 -18.23
N ILE A 795 41.95 -9.53 -18.38
CA ILE A 795 42.60 -9.70 -19.70
C ILE A 795 42.05 -10.94 -20.41
N ASP A 796 42.01 -12.08 -19.72
CA ASP A 796 41.52 -13.34 -20.27
C ASP A 796 40.07 -13.22 -20.75
N ARG A 797 39.21 -12.64 -19.92
CA ARG A 797 37.79 -12.42 -20.25
C ARG A 797 37.62 -11.44 -21.41
N TYR A 798 38.41 -10.37 -21.45
CA TYR A 798 38.40 -9.42 -22.57
C TYR A 798 38.79 -10.11 -23.88
N GLN A 799 39.85 -10.93 -23.88
CA GLN A 799 40.27 -11.67 -25.08
C GLN A 799 39.20 -12.68 -25.53
N GLU A 800 38.64 -13.45 -24.59
CA GLU A 800 37.54 -14.37 -24.86
C GLU A 800 36.37 -13.67 -25.56
N LEU A 801 35.96 -12.51 -25.03
CA LEU A 801 34.87 -11.74 -25.62
C LEU A 801 35.25 -11.21 -27.00
N ARG A 802 36.46 -10.68 -27.19
CA ARG A 802 36.93 -10.14 -28.49
C ARG A 802 37.13 -11.20 -29.57
N GLU A 803 37.39 -12.45 -29.20
CA GLU A 803 37.40 -13.59 -30.12
C GLU A 803 35.99 -14.10 -30.44
N GLY A 804 35.02 -13.84 -29.55
CA GLY A 804 33.65 -14.33 -29.65
C GLY A 804 32.61 -13.22 -29.80
N LEU A 805 31.74 -13.08 -28.80
CA LEU A 805 30.53 -12.23 -28.80
C LEU A 805 30.84 -10.76 -29.14
N TYR A 806 31.99 -10.27 -28.70
CA TYR A 806 32.46 -8.91 -28.94
C TYR A 806 33.49 -8.84 -30.06
N SER A 807 33.55 -9.80 -30.99
CA SER A 807 34.33 -9.64 -32.22
C SER A 807 33.79 -8.47 -33.07
N THR A 808 34.61 -7.86 -33.92
CA THR A 808 34.17 -6.73 -34.76
C THR A 808 32.93 -7.05 -35.61
N PRO A 809 32.83 -8.22 -36.29
CA PRO A 809 31.62 -8.58 -37.03
C PRO A 809 30.39 -8.71 -36.13
N ASN A 810 30.52 -9.30 -34.95
CA ASN A 810 29.39 -9.49 -34.03
C ASN A 810 28.92 -8.14 -33.44
N PHE A 811 29.85 -7.23 -33.13
CA PHE A 811 29.48 -5.87 -32.72
C PHE A 811 28.71 -5.10 -33.80
N PHE A 812 29.14 -5.18 -35.06
CA PHE A 812 28.40 -4.56 -36.16
C PHE A 812 27.03 -5.22 -36.36
N ALA A 813 26.94 -6.55 -36.27
CA ALA A 813 25.67 -7.24 -36.32
C ALA A 813 24.73 -6.87 -35.15
N LEU A 814 25.27 -6.50 -33.98
CA LEU A 814 24.49 -6.02 -32.86
C LEU A 814 23.92 -4.62 -33.12
N MET A 815 24.70 -3.73 -33.73
CA MET A 815 24.24 -2.38 -34.09
C MET A 815 23.24 -2.37 -35.27
N ASP A 816 23.30 -3.36 -36.16
CA ASP A 816 22.38 -3.48 -37.30
C ASP A 816 20.98 -4.02 -36.93
N ARG A 817 20.83 -4.63 -35.75
CA ARG A 817 19.55 -5.16 -35.24
C ARG A 817 18.65 -4.05 -34.69
#